data_AF-A0A357AT71-F1
#
_entry.id   AF-A0A357AT71-F1
#
_cell.length_a   1.000
_cell.length_b   1.000
_cell.length_c   1.000
_cell.angle_alpha   90.00
_cell.angle_beta   90.00
_cell.angle_gamma   90.00
#
_symmetry.space_group_name_H-M   'P 1'
#
loop_
_entity.id
_entity.type
_entity.pdbx_description
1 polymer ?
#
loop_
_entity_poly.entity_id
_entity_poly.type
_entity_poly.pdbx_seq_one_letter_code
_entity_poly.pdbx_strand_id
1 'polypeptide(L)'
;MIKRVAHYAHKCTFMLTLTAALTAGSVVGPVNLLGSGTSVVAQAATAYEGTVTANELNVRKGAGTNYDIVQANGANLVLKKDQKVTIISTSGEWYKISVVSGGTTYTGYCVSRYISKGNAVKTATTSTYKGKVTANELNVRKGAGTTYGIVQVGGENLVLKKAQEVTILGKVGEWYKISVPVNGKTYMGYCLSTYIEKGEKIVDATPTPTGLPAKEATPTPAAGEVTPALEPTAEPTGAATATPAPTKVPSSDKLTATITTEEKDDKIITYTCSLPAKVTANSLYIRKSPISGEVQVTVTKNQQITVLGQKTVTNGGKKQKWYKIEAVVDGTDYSGYVLSDYVRFTFKTGFYGKTLNKSKIFTTASATKRLTYEDGSAILLPKGRLLYVISEQSVKGTKYYRVKFTEDGENYFGYVNAVSINVLGSREITEIEPTATPTPTPSPVPTGGEVVTPTPGAEDGKYSDLGYAATVSASVLNVRKNAGTSFDKLDSLGEGDAIVVLSEVSATDGSDWYYISYNDGEDTGYVYALYVTLDIEDTVNAVASSSINMYEEESTSSVVLDSNGDEVVIAAGSTVEVTVDENIDTDENGEQKWFGIVALAADGNEYEGYALANMLRLAKKEIVDDTEPTPIPTATPTPAATATPTPIEATATPTPTPALSVTSTPTPVATATPTATPTPTAVPEYPSGSKYGRLNGVEMLAIKETASYSSSVLKNSSGSPIILYASDKFAILDKTSDGTYTWQKILYITGGATYTGYLNADYVIDYDSTVSTGVEDTESIADFKGYLKEQGFPESYHAALTALHEKHPKWVFKAFNTGLDWNTALDNESLPGGNLISNTRTNAWKSFETGAYNYKTDSFIVYDGSTWVTASKAAVAYYMDPRNFLDENNIFQFEILDYNPKYQNIAGIENILKGTAMYNTTFDYIDDAGNTVTTSYAKAFLAAAAYSEVSPYHLASRAKQEITTGSTTLSNSVSGTFAGFEGLYNFYNIGAYNSTVAGGAIANGLKYAKSGSTSATLNTNSLIPWNNRYRSIVGGAYIIGYSYIARGQNTIYLQKFNMTQKSTYAHQYMSNVEAPYSEGRRVAAAYLSMEETPIVFSIPVYNNMPAEKVSAPAAVSNPNNYLSALSVKDNNGNELILTPTFTVCGSETFDLIVDSTVESVSVEAATVSKKASVAGTGVFTIASGINTVTVVVTAEDGNTRFYTINIVKQ
;
A
#
# COMPACT_ATOMS: atom_id res chain seq x y z
N MET A 1 25.24 -2.26 19.06
CA MET A 1 26.63 -2.13 19.59
C MET A 1 27.10 -0.69 19.45
N ILE A 2 28.29 -0.33 19.95
CA ILE A 2 28.66 1.06 20.32
C ILE A 2 29.96 1.53 19.63
N LYS A 3 29.93 2.74 19.03
CA LYS A 3 31.04 3.66 18.64
C LYS A 3 32.20 3.17 17.74
N ARG A 4 32.39 3.86 16.60
CA ARG A 4 33.54 4.73 16.19
C ARG A 4 33.33 5.10 14.69
N VAL A 5 33.39 6.31 14.13
CA VAL A 5 33.84 7.69 14.48
C VAL A 5 35.18 8.14 13.86
N ALA A 6 35.05 8.93 12.77
CA ALA A 6 35.84 10.12 12.35
C ALA A 6 37.10 10.02 11.43
N HIS A 7 37.28 11.12 10.67
CA HIS A 7 38.39 11.56 9.79
C HIS A 7 38.67 10.69 8.54
N TYR A 8 38.68 11.26 7.33
CA TYR A 8 39.60 12.31 6.88
C TYR A 8 39.03 13.29 5.84
N ALA A 9 39.57 14.51 5.79
CA ALA A 9 39.44 15.43 4.66
C ALA A 9 40.61 16.43 4.65
N HIS A 10 41.36 16.51 3.55
CA HIS A 10 42.27 17.63 3.23
C HIS A 10 42.52 17.72 1.73
N LYS A 11 43.02 18.87 1.27
CA LYS A 11 43.12 19.26 -0.14
C LYS A 11 44.43 18.77 -0.79
N CYS A 12 44.37 18.48 -2.08
CA CYS A 12 45.49 18.71 -3.00
C CYS A 12 44.99 19.48 -4.22
N THR A 13 45.62 20.61 -4.51
CA THR A 13 45.38 21.42 -5.71
C THR A 13 46.66 21.43 -6.52
N PHE A 14 46.60 21.07 -7.80
CA PHE A 14 47.68 21.33 -8.75
C PHE A 14 47.08 21.92 -10.02
N MET A 15 47.54 23.11 -10.40
CA MET A 15 47.37 23.63 -11.76
C MET A 15 48.51 23.09 -12.62
N LEU A 16 48.22 22.84 -13.90
CA LEU A 16 49.23 22.97 -14.94
C LEU A 16 48.62 23.75 -16.10
N THR A 17 49.21 24.91 -16.40
CA THR A 17 48.82 25.77 -17.52
C THR A 17 49.79 25.58 -18.67
N LEU A 18 49.29 25.32 -19.89
CA LEU A 18 50.01 25.70 -21.09
C LEU A 18 49.06 26.06 -22.23
N THR A 19 49.34 27.17 -22.90
CA THR A 19 48.59 27.70 -24.04
C THR A 19 49.29 27.38 -25.35
N ALA A 20 48.51 27.04 -26.38
CA ALA A 20 48.89 27.11 -27.79
C ALA A 20 47.65 27.45 -28.62
N ALA A 21 47.81 28.10 -29.78
CA ALA A 21 46.71 28.62 -30.60
C ALA A 21 47.09 28.69 -32.08
N LEU A 22 46.08 28.93 -32.95
CA LEU A 22 46.17 29.13 -34.40
C LEU A 22 46.52 27.84 -35.20
N THR A 23 46.12 27.60 -36.45
CA THR A 23 45.21 28.32 -37.39
C THR A 23 44.51 27.31 -38.34
N ALA A 24 43.60 27.78 -39.22
CA ALA A 24 42.73 26.93 -40.05
C ALA A 24 43.13 26.81 -41.54
N GLY A 25 42.64 25.75 -42.21
CA GLY A 25 42.62 25.55 -43.68
C GLY A 25 43.18 24.19 -44.16
N SER A 26 42.72 23.57 -45.26
CA SER A 26 41.56 23.91 -46.11
C SER A 26 41.16 22.82 -47.14
N VAL A 27 39.85 22.52 -47.23
CA VAL A 27 39.03 21.95 -48.35
C VAL A 27 39.24 20.50 -48.91
N VAL A 28 38.12 19.93 -49.40
CA VAL A 28 37.89 18.73 -50.26
C VAL A 28 38.11 17.34 -49.60
N GLY A 29 37.18 16.37 -49.65
CA GLY A 29 35.80 16.33 -50.16
C GLY A 29 35.13 14.96 -49.87
N PRO A 30 33.79 14.82 -49.92
CA PRO A 30 33.08 13.62 -49.43
C PRO A 30 32.75 12.58 -50.53
N VAL A 31 32.65 11.30 -50.13
CA VAL A 31 31.99 10.22 -50.89
C VAL A 31 31.07 9.45 -49.95
N ASN A 32 29.84 9.17 -50.39
CA ASN A 32 28.81 8.51 -49.57
C ASN A 32 29.00 7.00 -49.48
N LEU A 33 28.53 6.41 -48.38
CA LEU A 33 27.90 5.09 -48.40
C LEU A 33 26.47 5.22 -47.84
N LEU A 34 25.53 4.48 -48.43
CA LEU A 34 24.09 4.74 -48.29
C LEU A 34 23.51 4.14 -47.00
N GLY A 35 22.73 4.93 -46.27
CA GLY A 35 22.02 4.48 -45.07
C GLY A 35 20.73 3.72 -45.39
N SER A 36 20.57 2.52 -44.86
CA SER A 36 19.30 1.77 -44.83
C SER A 36 18.39 2.34 -43.73
N GLY A 37 17.35 3.09 -44.13
CA GLY A 37 16.41 3.70 -43.18
C GLY A 37 15.35 2.73 -42.65
N THR A 38 15.64 2.05 -41.55
CA THR A 38 14.62 1.36 -40.72
C THR A 38 14.25 2.23 -39.52
N SER A 39 13.03 2.77 -39.52
CA SER A 39 12.56 3.71 -38.49
C SER A 39 12.19 3.01 -37.19
N VAL A 40 13.11 3.01 -36.21
CA VAL A 40 12.77 2.70 -34.81
C VAL A 40 11.78 3.72 -34.25
N VAL A 41 10.64 3.23 -33.76
CA VAL A 41 9.65 4.04 -33.04
C VAL A 41 10.02 4.02 -31.56
N ALA A 42 10.73 5.04 -31.09
CA ALA A 42 11.05 5.20 -29.68
C ALA A 42 9.82 5.64 -28.88
N GLN A 43 9.50 4.92 -27.79
CA GLN A 43 8.40 5.28 -26.89
C GLN A 43 8.81 6.47 -26.00
N ALA A 44 7.95 7.47 -25.90
CA ALA A 44 8.30 8.76 -25.29
C ALA A 44 8.26 8.73 -23.75
N ALA A 45 9.26 9.32 -23.11
CA ALA A 45 9.25 9.60 -21.67
C ALA A 45 8.28 10.74 -21.32
N THR A 46 7.64 10.66 -20.16
CA THR A 46 6.65 11.66 -19.70
C THR A 46 7.31 13.03 -19.50
N ALA A 47 6.92 13.98 -20.36
CA ALA A 47 7.39 15.35 -20.29
C ALA A 47 6.65 16.18 -19.22
N TYR A 48 7.30 17.23 -18.71
CA TYR A 48 6.76 18.18 -17.74
C TYR A 48 6.97 19.61 -18.22
N GLU A 49 6.17 20.55 -17.73
CA GLU A 49 6.50 21.98 -17.87
C GLU A 49 7.70 22.38 -17.01
N GLY A 50 8.42 23.40 -17.45
CA GLY A 50 9.47 24.08 -16.71
C GLY A 50 9.37 25.59 -16.91
N THR A 51 9.64 26.36 -15.84
CA THR A 51 9.68 27.83 -15.86
C THR A 51 11.04 28.30 -15.36
N VAL A 52 11.78 29.07 -16.16
CA VAL A 52 13.16 29.48 -15.84
C VAL A 52 13.19 30.48 -14.69
N THR A 53 13.94 30.21 -13.62
CA THR A 53 14.00 31.07 -12.42
C THR A 53 15.22 32.00 -12.39
N ALA A 54 16.21 31.77 -13.25
CA ALA A 54 17.41 32.61 -13.38
C ALA A 54 17.24 33.70 -14.45
N ASN A 55 17.91 34.85 -14.25
CA ASN A 55 17.90 35.96 -15.21
C ASN A 55 18.39 35.53 -16.61
N GLU A 56 19.43 34.70 -16.65
CA GLU A 56 19.98 34.06 -17.85
C GLU A 56 20.40 32.62 -17.54
N LEU A 57 20.11 31.69 -18.45
CA LEU A 57 20.42 30.27 -18.30
C LEU A 57 20.85 29.64 -19.63
N ASN A 58 22.12 29.25 -19.73
CA ASN A 58 22.68 28.61 -20.92
C ASN A 58 22.15 27.18 -21.12
N VAL A 59 21.68 26.87 -22.33
CA VAL A 59 21.32 25.50 -22.76
C VAL A 59 22.55 24.81 -23.35
N ARG A 60 22.92 23.63 -22.87
CA ARG A 60 24.14 22.90 -23.27
C ARG A 60 23.85 21.61 -24.04
N LYS A 61 24.83 21.09 -24.78
CA LYS A 61 24.71 19.83 -25.54
C LYS A 61 24.61 18.57 -24.65
N GLY A 62 25.05 18.65 -23.39
CA GLY A 62 25.04 17.54 -22.43
C GLY A 62 24.94 18.01 -20.97
N ALA A 63 24.70 17.07 -20.05
CA ALA A 63 24.49 17.31 -18.62
C ALA A 63 25.82 17.60 -17.89
N GLY A 64 26.34 18.82 -18.04
CA GLY A 64 27.59 19.24 -17.38
C GLY A 64 28.07 20.62 -17.85
N THR A 65 28.87 21.31 -17.03
CA THR A 65 29.45 22.62 -17.38
C THR A 65 30.55 22.55 -18.44
N ASN A 66 31.07 21.35 -18.71
CA ASN A 66 32.08 21.02 -19.71
C ASN A 66 31.52 20.85 -21.14
N TYR A 67 30.20 20.73 -21.32
CA TYR A 67 29.59 20.60 -22.66
C TYR A 67 29.33 21.96 -23.29
N ASP A 68 29.52 22.08 -24.61
CA ASP A 68 29.22 23.29 -25.39
C ASP A 68 27.80 23.83 -25.16
N ILE A 69 27.65 25.14 -25.35
CA ILE A 69 26.34 25.81 -25.40
C ILE A 69 25.70 25.56 -26.78
N VAL A 70 24.43 25.19 -26.80
CA VAL A 70 23.62 25.02 -28.02
C VAL A 70 23.55 26.36 -28.75
N GLN A 71 23.74 26.36 -30.07
CA GLN A 71 23.62 27.57 -30.88
C GLN A 71 22.20 27.67 -31.48
N ALA A 72 21.59 28.85 -31.36
CA ALA A 72 20.37 29.23 -32.08
C ALA A 72 20.70 30.43 -32.98
N ASN A 73 20.48 30.28 -34.29
CA ASN A 73 20.68 31.33 -35.31
C ASN A 73 22.06 32.04 -35.25
N GLY A 74 23.12 31.29 -34.92
CA GLY A 74 24.50 31.80 -34.86
C GLY A 74 24.92 32.41 -33.52
N ALA A 75 24.08 32.34 -32.49
CA ALA A 75 24.39 32.81 -31.14
C ALA A 75 24.08 31.75 -30.07
N ASN A 76 24.63 31.91 -28.87
CA ASN A 76 24.35 31.05 -27.71
C ASN A 76 22.84 31.03 -27.38
N LEU A 77 22.27 29.84 -27.23
CA LEU A 77 20.90 29.66 -26.74
C LEU A 77 20.85 29.90 -25.22
N VAL A 78 20.51 31.14 -24.86
CA VAL A 78 20.32 31.60 -23.49
C VAL A 78 18.82 31.73 -23.21
N LEU A 79 18.31 31.00 -22.23
CA LEU A 79 16.96 31.19 -21.70
C LEU A 79 16.94 32.41 -20.77
N LYS A 80 15.83 33.15 -20.76
CA LYS A 80 15.59 34.29 -19.85
C LYS A 80 14.66 33.89 -18.71
N LYS A 81 14.63 34.71 -17.65
CA LYS A 81 13.73 34.49 -16.52
C LYS A 81 12.27 34.40 -16.97
N ASP A 82 11.51 33.56 -16.27
CA ASP A 82 10.08 33.30 -16.41
C ASP A 82 9.69 32.69 -17.79
N GLN A 83 10.67 32.43 -18.67
CA GLN A 83 10.50 31.70 -19.93
C GLN A 83 10.07 30.25 -19.68
N LYS A 84 9.09 29.79 -20.46
CA LYS A 84 8.59 28.42 -20.43
C LYS A 84 9.45 27.49 -21.30
N VAL A 85 9.67 26.27 -20.80
CA VAL A 85 10.34 25.16 -21.48
C VAL A 85 9.62 23.84 -21.17
N THR A 86 9.84 22.80 -21.97
CA THR A 86 9.34 21.44 -21.69
C THR A 86 10.49 20.58 -21.19
N ILE A 87 10.45 20.11 -19.95
CA ILE A 87 11.40 19.14 -19.40
C ILE A 87 11.08 17.77 -19.99
N ILE A 88 12.01 17.21 -20.77
CA ILE A 88 11.90 15.91 -21.43
C ILE A 88 12.45 14.79 -20.53
N SER A 89 13.54 15.05 -19.80
CA SER A 89 14.12 14.10 -18.85
C SER A 89 15.03 14.78 -17.82
N THR A 90 15.42 14.04 -16.77
CA THR A 90 16.37 14.48 -15.74
C THR A 90 17.66 13.65 -15.82
N SER A 91 18.80 14.27 -15.57
CA SER A 91 20.13 13.63 -15.55
C SER A 91 20.96 14.28 -14.44
N GLY A 92 20.83 13.76 -13.21
CA GLY A 92 21.37 14.38 -12.01
C GLY A 92 20.86 15.81 -11.81
N GLU A 93 21.76 16.74 -11.51
CA GLU A 93 21.51 18.19 -11.35
C GLU A 93 21.12 18.93 -12.65
N TRP A 94 20.73 18.22 -13.72
CA TRP A 94 20.38 18.80 -15.02
C TRP A 94 19.05 18.27 -15.54
N TYR A 95 18.23 19.15 -16.11
CA TYR A 95 17.10 18.79 -16.94
C TYR A 95 17.50 18.85 -18.41
N LYS A 96 17.09 17.83 -19.19
CA LYS A 96 17.01 17.93 -20.65
C LYS A 96 15.70 18.62 -21.00
N ILE A 97 15.76 19.74 -21.70
CA ILE A 97 14.61 20.57 -22.07
C ILE A 97 14.43 20.66 -23.57
N SER A 98 13.19 20.98 -23.98
CA SER A 98 12.79 21.49 -25.29
C SER A 98 12.35 22.94 -25.15
N VAL A 99 12.67 23.79 -26.12
CA VAL A 99 12.25 25.19 -26.17
C VAL A 99 12.08 25.63 -27.62
N VAL A 100 11.07 26.45 -27.90
CA VAL A 100 10.90 27.10 -29.21
C VAL A 100 11.57 28.47 -29.16
N SER A 101 12.41 28.78 -30.15
CA SER A 101 13.03 30.10 -30.34
C SER A 101 13.05 30.44 -31.83
N GLY A 102 12.58 31.63 -32.20
CA GLY A 102 12.49 32.05 -33.61
C GLY A 102 11.67 31.10 -34.51
N GLY A 103 10.67 30.42 -33.96
CA GLY A 103 9.87 29.40 -34.66
C GLY A 103 10.52 28.01 -34.79
N THR A 104 11.77 27.85 -34.35
CA THR A 104 12.51 26.58 -34.39
C THR A 104 12.55 25.94 -32.99
N THR A 105 12.33 24.62 -32.91
CA THR A 105 12.45 23.86 -31.66
C THR A 105 13.89 23.41 -31.43
N TYR A 106 14.46 23.78 -30.28
CA TYR A 106 15.79 23.37 -29.83
C TYR A 106 15.69 22.48 -28.60
N THR A 107 16.62 21.51 -28.47
CA THR A 107 16.74 20.67 -27.26
C THR A 107 18.14 20.71 -26.70
N GLY A 108 18.28 20.68 -25.38
CA GLY A 108 19.56 20.58 -24.69
C GLY A 108 19.39 20.50 -23.17
N TYR A 109 20.46 20.76 -22.43
CA TYR A 109 20.51 20.56 -20.97
C TYR A 109 20.75 21.86 -20.21
N CYS A 110 20.03 22.05 -19.10
CA CYS A 110 20.21 23.18 -18.19
C CYS A 110 20.13 22.71 -16.73
N VAL A 111 20.77 23.45 -15.81
CA VAL A 111 20.86 23.04 -14.39
C VAL A 111 19.46 23.09 -13.74
N SER A 112 19.06 22.00 -13.09
CA SER A 112 17.70 21.77 -12.60
C SER A 112 17.21 22.87 -11.65
N ARG A 113 18.04 23.30 -10.69
CA ARG A 113 17.74 24.36 -9.72
C ARG A 113 17.47 25.77 -10.30
N TYR A 114 17.63 25.95 -11.61
CA TYR A 114 17.25 27.18 -12.33
C TYR A 114 15.99 27.03 -13.20
N ILE A 115 15.28 25.91 -13.09
CA ILE A 115 13.97 25.64 -13.69
C ILE A 115 13.01 25.21 -12.58
N SER A 116 11.95 26.00 -12.33
CA SER A 116 10.81 25.53 -11.54
C SER A 116 10.04 24.49 -12.35
N LYS A 117 9.96 23.26 -11.85
CA LYS A 117 9.23 22.16 -12.51
C LYS A 117 7.73 22.29 -12.26
N GLY A 118 6.95 22.32 -13.34
CA GLY A 118 5.49 22.32 -13.31
C GLY A 118 4.87 20.95 -13.61
N ASN A 119 3.60 20.99 -14.02
CA ASN A 119 2.77 19.81 -14.24
C ASN A 119 3.27 18.91 -15.38
N ALA A 120 2.84 17.65 -15.37
CA ALA A 120 3.07 16.73 -16.49
C ALA A 120 2.28 17.20 -17.72
N VAL A 121 2.91 17.16 -18.90
CA VAL A 121 2.27 17.55 -20.16
C VAL A 121 1.28 16.46 -20.56
N LYS A 122 -0.02 16.73 -20.38
CA LYS A 122 -1.11 15.79 -20.73
C LYS A 122 -1.10 15.50 -22.24
N THR A 123 -0.75 14.27 -22.62
CA THR A 123 -0.84 13.78 -24.00
C THR A 123 -2.24 13.22 -24.25
N ALA A 124 -2.96 13.74 -25.25
CA ALA A 124 -4.31 13.29 -25.57
C ALA A 124 -4.33 11.92 -26.26
N THR A 125 -4.96 10.92 -25.64
CA THR A 125 -5.23 9.60 -26.23
C THR A 125 -6.31 9.71 -27.30
N THR A 126 -6.01 9.24 -28.51
CA THR A 126 -6.94 9.25 -29.66
C THR A 126 -7.54 7.87 -29.86
N SER A 127 -8.88 7.77 -29.80
CA SER A 127 -9.62 6.55 -30.12
C SER A 127 -9.83 6.41 -31.63
N THR A 128 -9.59 5.22 -32.16
CA THR A 128 -9.68 4.90 -33.59
C THR A 128 -11.02 4.25 -33.95
N TYR A 129 -11.54 4.56 -35.14
CA TYR A 129 -12.83 4.08 -35.64
C TYR A 129 -12.76 3.76 -37.12
N LYS A 130 -13.62 2.87 -37.61
CA LYS A 130 -13.93 2.78 -39.05
C LYS A 130 -14.60 4.08 -39.50
N GLY A 131 -14.43 4.44 -40.76
CA GLY A 131 -15.08 5.57 -41.40
C GLY A 131 -15.40 5.24 -42.85
N LYS A 132 -16.54 5.70 -43.36
CA LYS A 132 -17.03 5.40 -44.71
C LYS A 132 -17.34 6.68 -45.48
N VAL A 133 -16.76 6.83 -46.66
CA VAL A 133 -16.84 8.07 -47.44
C VAL A 133 -18.23 8.24 -48.05
N THR A 134 -18.93 9.33 -47.75
CA THR A 134 -20.31 9.57 -48.24
C THR A 134 -20.35 10.37 -49.54
N ALA A 135 -19.31 11.19 -49.80
CA ALA A 135 -19.16 11.99 -51.00
C ALA A 135 -18.67 11.17 -52.22
N ASN A 136 -19.04 11.59 -53.44
CA ASN A 136 -18.58 10.97 -54.69
C ASN A 136 -17.06 11.00 -54.84
N GLU A 137 -16.46 12.14 -54.50
CA GLU A 137 -15.01 12.37 -54.48
C GLU A 137 -14.64 13.24 -53.28
N LEU A 138 -13.57 12.88 -52.55
CA LEU A 138 -13.14 13.57 -51.33
C LEU A 138 -11.62 13.66 -51.26
N ASN A 139 -11.09 14.89 -51.34
CA ASN A 139 -9.64 15.16 -51.33
C ASN A 139 -9.04 15.01 -49.92
N VAL A 140 -8.03 14.15 -49.77
CA VAL A 140 -7.26 14.00 -48.52
C VAL A 140 -6.20 15.10 -48.42
N ARG A 141 -6.25 15.93 -47.37
CA ARG A 141 -5.34 17.08 -47.19
C ARG A 141 -4.23 16.83 -46.16
N LYS A 142 -3.14 17.58 -46.28
CA LYS A 142 -1.97 17.53 -45.37
C LYS A 142 -2.23 18.16 -43.99
N GLY A 143 -3.37 18.83 -43.79
CA GLY A 143 -3.78 19.46 -42.52
C GLY A 143 -5.29 19.74 -42.48
N ALA A 144 -5.80 20.07 -41.29
CA ALA A 144 -7.21 20.32 -41.03
C ALA A 144 -7.66 21.70 -41.54
N GLY A 145 -7.94 21.81 -42.84
CA GLY A 145 -8.42 23.05 -43.46
C GLY A 145 -8.31 23.05 -44.99
N THR A 146 -9.11 23.89 -45.66
CA THR A 146 -9.13 24.00 -47.13
C THR A 146 -7.87 24.64 -47.73
N THR A 147 -7.09 25.36 -46.92
CA THR A 147 -5.81 25.99 -47.30
C THR A 147 -4.64 25.01 -47.37
N TYR A 148 -4.74 23.84 -46.72
CA TYR A 148 -3.68 22.83 -46.78
C TYR A 148 -3.67 22.08 -48.11
N GLY A 149 -2.47 21.90 -48.67
CA GLY A 149 -2.28 21.13 -49.90
C GLY A 149 -2.77 19.68 -49.80
N ILE A 150 -3.16 19.12 -50.92
CA ILE A 150 -3.68 17.75 -51.05
C ILE A 150 -2.49 16.75 -50.91
N VAL A 151 -2.75 15.58 -50.33
CA VAL A 151 -1.80 14.45 -50.28
C VAL A 151 -1.67 13.87 -51.68
N GLN A 152 -0.46 13.54 -52.12
CA GLN A 152 -0.22 12.99 -53.46
C GLN A 152 0.29 11.54 -53.41
N VAL A 153 -0.16 10.73 -54.36
CA VAL A 153 0.22 9.33 -54.57
C VAL A 153 0.65 9.18 -56.02
N GLY A 154 1.88 8.73 -56.27
CA GLY A 154 2.43 8.57 -57.63
C GLY A 154 2.64 9.88 -58.43
N GLY A 155 2.29 11.04 -57.87
CA GLY A 155 2.25 12.34 -58.55
C GLY A 155 0.84 12.92 -58.68
N GLU A 156 -0.18 12.07 -58.56
CA GLU A 156 -1.61 12.46 -58.62
C GLU A 156 -2.17 12.77 -57.23
N ASN A 157 -3.33 13.43 -57.17
CA ASN A 157 -3.99 13.79 -55.91
C ASN A 157 -4.71 12.58 -55.29
N LEU A 158 -4.59 12.41 -53.97
CA LEU A 158 -5.29 11.39 -53.21
C LEU A 158 -6.77 11.77 -53.02
N VAL A 159 -7.62 11.21 -53.87
CA VAL A 159 -9.08 11.37 -53.86
C VAL A 159 -9.73 10.06 -53.40
N LEU A 160 -10.45 10.10 -52.28
CA LEU A 160 -11.32 9.01 -51.85
C LEU A 160 -12.61 9.01 -52.66
N LYS A 161 -13.20 7.83 -52.90
CA LYS A 161 -14.47 7.65 -53.63
C LYS A 161 -15.61 7.26 -52.69
N LYS A 162 -16.87 7.42 -53.14
CA LYS A 162 -18.05 7.05 -52.34
C LYS A 162 -18.03 5.58 -51.91
N ALA A 163 -18.49 5.35 -50.68
CA ALA A 163 -18.47 4.08 -49.96
C ALA A 163 -17.08 3.48 -49.67
N GLN A 164 -15.98 4.14 -50.04
CA GLN A 164 -14.64 3.73 -49.66
C GLN A 164 -14.44 3.82 -48.15
N GLU A 165 -13.78 2.82 -47.57
CA GLU A 165 -13.50 2.77 -46.14
C GLU A 165 -12.12 3.38 -45.80
N VAL A 166 -12.06 4.02 -44.63
CA VAL A 166 -10.87 4.65 -44.04
C VAL A 166 -10.87 4.41 -42.53
N THR A 167 -9.71 4.49 -41.88
CA THR A 167 -9.64 4.51 -40.41
C THR A 167 -9.58 5.95 -39.92
N ILE A 168 -10.55 6.38 -39.12
CA ILE A 168 -10.54 7.66 -38.41
C ILE A 168 -9.58 7.55 -37.21
N LEU A 169 -8.66 8.50 -37.10
CA LEU A 169 -7.62 8.60 -36.08
C LEU A 169 -7.82 9.79 -35.11
N GLY A 170 -8.92 10.53 -35.24
CA GLY A 170 -9.28 11.68 -34.40
C GLY A 170 -10.00 12.79 -35.16
N LYS A 171 -10.55 13.78 -34.45
CA LYS A 171 -11.18 14.99 -35.02
C LYS A 171 -10.38 16.24 -34.60
N VAL A 172 -10.26 17.22 -35.50
CA VAL A 172 -9.63 18.53 -35.28
C VAL A 172 -10.52 19.58 -35.96
N GLY A 173 -11.27 20.35 -35.17
CA GLY A 173 -12.39 21.16 -35.69
C GLY A 173 -13.38 20.27 -36.46
N GLU A 174 -13.83 20.72 -37.64
CA GLU A 174 -14.69 19.94 -38.54
C GLU A 174 -13.94 19.00 -39.51
N TRP A 175 -12.73 18.57 -39.16
CA TRP A 175 -11.94 17.64 -39.96
C TRP A 175 -11.60 16.37 -39.18
N TYR A 176 -11.84 15.20 -39.75
CA TYR A 176 -11.23 13.96 -39.27
C TYR A 176 -9.82 13.81 -39.81
N LYS A 177 -8.90 13.39 -38.95
CA LYS A 177 -7.63 12.78 -39.34
C LYS A 177 -7.91 11.34 -39.74
N ILE A 178 -7.49 10.91 -40.92
CA ILE A 178 -7.77 9.58 -41.47
C ILE A 178 -6.50 8.87 -41.96
N SER A 179 -6.59 7.55 -42.00
CA SER A 179 -5.66 6.61 -42.62
C SER A 179 -6.37 5.87 -43.75
N VAL A 180 -5.72 5.71 -44.90
CA VAL A 180 -6.27 4.96 -46.05
C VAL A 180 -5.18 4.08 -46.70
N PRO A 181 -5.44 2.78 -46.94
CA PRO A 181 -4.56 1.94 -47.74
C PRO A 181 -4.76 2.21 -49.24
N VAL A 182 -3.68 2.41 -49.98
CA VAL A 182 -3.65 2.57 -51.44
C VAL A 182 -2.47 1.78 -52.00
N ASN A 183 -2.72 0.84 -52.90
CA ASN A 183 -1.69 0.03 -53.58
C ASN A 183 -0.66 -0.61 -52.61
N GLY A 184 -1.13 -1.16 -51.48
CA GLY A 184 -0.29 -1.79 -50.47
C GLY A 184 0.51 -0.83 -49.57
N LYS A 185 0.27 0.49 -49.65
CA LYS A 185 0.88 1.49 -48.78
C LYS A 185 -0.17 2.35 -48.10
N THR A 186 0.06 2.69 -46.83
CA THR A 186 -0.89 3.47 -46.02
C THR A 186 -0.57 4.96 -46.11
N TYR A 187 -1.57 5.77 -46.46
CA TYR A 187 -1.47 7.23 -46.55
C TYR A 187 -2.31 7.90 -45.46
N MET A 188 -1.76 8.98 -44.89
CA MET A 188 -2.33 9.73 -43.77
C MET A 188 -2.71 11.14 -44.20
N GLY A 189 -3.82 11.66 -43.69
CA GLY A 189 -4.21 13.06 -43.92
C GLY A 189 -5.52 13.43 -43.26
N TYR A 190 -6.17 14.47 -43.77
CA TYR A 190 -7.38 15.07 -43.19
C TYR A 190 -8.49 15.23 -44.22
N CYS A 191 -9.74 14.95 -43.81
CA CYS A 191 -10.96 15.14 -44.59
C CYS A 191 -12.02 15.84 -43.73
N LEU A 192 -12.95 16.60 -44.33
CA LEU A 192 -14.09 17.17 -43.60
C LEU A 192 -14.95 16.04 -43.00
N SER A 193 -15.29 16.14 -41.71
CA SER A 193 -16.00 15.08 -41.00
C SER A 193 -17.42 14.82 -41.52
N THR A 194 -18.05 15.83 -42.12
CA THR A 194 -19.37 15.71 -42.76
C THR A 194 -19.41 14.77 -43.97
N TYR A 195 -18.25 14.41 -44.55
CA TYR A 195 -18.15 13.50 -45.69
C TYR A 195 -17.62 12.11 -45.33
N ILE A 196 -17.45 11.80 -44.04
CA ILE A 196 -17.12 10.47 -43.53
C ILE A 196 -18.15 10.06 -42.48
N GLU A 197 -18.96 9.06 -42.80
CA GLU A 197 -19.82 8.37 -41.85
C GLU A 197 -18.94 7.61 -40.84
N LYS A 198 -19.04 7.93 -39.54
CA LYS A 198 -18.24 7.32 -38.49
C LYS A 198 -18.84 5.98 -38.08
N GLY A 199 -18.09 4.90 -38.31
CA GLY A 199 -18.46 3.53 -37.94
C GLY A 199 -17.88 3.08 -36.60
N GLU A 200 -17.87 1.76 -36.43
CA GLU A 200 -17.44 1.05 -35.21
C GLU A 200 -16.01 1.40 -34.77
N LYS A 201 -15.76 1.32 -33.46
CA LYS A 201 -14.40 1.38 -32.88
C LYS A 201 -13.63 0.14 -33.32
N ILE A 202 -12.40 0.30 -33.83
CA ILE A 202 -11.59 -0.85 -34.28
C ILE A 202 -10.90 -1.49 -33.07
N VAL A 203 -11.07 -2.82 -32.96
CA VAL A 203 -10.21 -3.74 -32.21
C VAL A 203 -9.62 -4.74 -33.22
N ASP A 204 -8.35 -5.08 -33.06
CA ASP A 204 -7.50 -5.63 -34.13
C ASP A 204 -7.18 -7.13 -33.90
N ALA A 205 -7.07 -7.96 -34.94
CA ALA A 205 -7.05 -9.43 -34.80
C ALA A 205 -6.42 -10.24 -35.96
N THR A 206 -5.96 -11.47 -35.63
CA THR A 206 -5.54 -12.59 -36.53
C THR A 206 -4.26 -12.39 -37.39
N PRO A 207 -3.57 -13.43 -37.95
CA PRO A 207 -3.98 -14.84 -38.17
C PRO A 207 -2.95 -15.96 -37.82
N THR A 208 -3.29 -17.23 -38.13
CA THR A 208 -2.52 -18.49 -37.83
C THR A 208 -2.28 -19.34 -39.10
N PRO A 209 -1.18 -20.13 -39.21
CA PRO A 209 -1.33 -21.57 -39.52
C PRO A 209 -0.24 -22.57 -39.02
N THR A 210 -0.64 -23.84 -38.83
CA THR A 210 0.04 -25.18 -38.80
C THR A 210 1.56 -25.35 -39.09
N GLY A 211 2.32 -26.36 -38.58
CA GLY A 211 2.04 -27.48 -37.63
C GLY A 211 2.94 -28.75 -37.83
N LEU A 212 3.00 -29.68 -36.84
CA LEU A 212 3.64 -31.05 -36.80
C LEU A 212 5.18 -31.16 -36.68
N PRO A 213 5.78 -32.31 -36.21
CA PRO A 213 5.44 -33.20 -35.08
C PRO A 213 6.68 -33.62 -34.21
N ALA A 214 6.50 -34.49 -33.17
CA ALA A 214 7.48 -34.79 -32.10
C ALA A 214 8.15 -36.19 -32.13
N LYS A 215 9.12 -36.48 -31.21
CA LYS A 215 9.52 -37.85 -30.78
C LYS A 215 10.11 -37.96 -29.34
N GLU A 216 9.96 -39.15 -28.76
CA GLU A 216 10.13 -39.70 -27.39
C GLU A 216 11.56 -39.78 -26.76
N ALA A 217 11.66 -40.43 -25.57
CA ALA A 217 12.72 -40.31 -24.55
C ALA A 217 13.28 -41.66 -23.99
N THR A 218 13.59 -41.73 -22.67
CA THR A 218 14.06 -42.88 -21.80
C THR A 218 15.59 -43.14 -21.70
N PRO A 219 16.12 -43.85 -20.66
CA PRO A 219 15.82 -43.81 -19.19
C PRO A 219 17.07 -43.86 -18.23
N THR A 220 16.81 -43.89 -16.90
CA THR A 220 17.74 -43.96 -15.72
C THR A 220 18.37 -45.35 -15.44
N PRO A 221 19.40 -45.51 -14.53
CA PRO A 221 19.13 -46.03 -13.16
C PRO A 221 20.17 -45.77 -11.99
N ALA A 222 19.68 -45.87 -10.72
CA ALA A 222 20.23 -46.51 -9.47
C ALA A 222 21.74 -46.48 -9.00
N ALA A 223 22.17 -46.78 -7.75
CA ALA A 223 21.65 -46.73 -6.34
C ALA A 223 22.75 -47.18 -5.28
N GLY A 224 22.50 -47.03 -3.95
CA GLY A 224 23.31 -47.56 -2.80
C GLY A 224 23.66 -46.48 -1.73
N GLU A 225 23.45 -46.55 -0.39
CA GLU A 225 23.80 -47.50 0.73
C GLU A 225 25.30 -47.53 1.13
N VAL A 226 25.76 -47.56 2.41
CA VAL A 226 25.28 -48.22 3.67
C VAL A 226 25.62 -47.45 5.00
N THR A 227 25.23 -47.99 6.17
CA THR A 227 25.39 -47.53 7.59
C THR A 227 26.64 -48.17 8.31
N PRO A 228 26.88 -48.24 9.68
CA PRO A 228 26.13 -47.77 10.89
C PRO A 228 26.93 -47.26 12.15
N ALA A 229 26.17 -46.74 13.14
CA ALA A 229 26.26 -46.83 14.63
C ALA A 229 27.53 -46.47 15.49
N LEU A 230 27.31 -45.76 16.62
CA LEU A 230 27.50 -46.25 18.02
C LEU A 230 27.03 -45.23 19.12
N GLU A 231 26.83 -45.72 20.35
CA GLU A 231 26.33 -45.06 21.59
C GLU A 231 27.23 -45.48 22.80
N PRO A 232 27.02 -45.14 24.11
CA PRO A 232 26.20 -44.10 24.78
C PRO A 232 26.96 -43.32 25.90
N THR A 233 26.29 -42.48 26.73
CA THR A 233 26.26 -42.55 28.23
C THR A 233 25.82 -41.27 29.01
N ALA A 234 24.89 -41.48 29.96
CA ALA A 234 24.76 -40.98 31.35
C ALA A 234 24.63 -39.48 31.75
N GLU A 235 23.82 -39.32 32.81
CA GLU A 235 23.38 -38.16 33.63
C GLU A 235 24.46 -37.58 34.61
N PRO A 236 24.23 -36.52 35.45
CA PRO A 236 22.98 -36.18 36.17
C PRO A 236 22.56 -34.71 36.46
N THR A 237 21.26 -34.60 36.78
CA THR A 237 20.49 -33.61 37.57
C THR A 237 21.11 -32.35 38.21
N GLY A 238 20.37 -31.23 38.16
CA GLY A 238 20.48 -30.07 39.08
C GLY A 238 19.14 -29.30 39.22
N ALA A 239 18.80 -28.82 40.42
CA ALA A 239 17.45 -28.33 40.76
C ALA A 239 17.24 -26.80 40.60
N ALA A 240 15.97 -26.36 40.58
CA ALA A 240 15.54 -25.01 40.19
C ALA A 240 15.38 -23.99 41.35
N THR A 241 15.27 -22.71 40.99
CA THR A 241 14.79 -21.61 41.84
C THR A 241 13.78 -20.74 41.05
N ALA A 242 12.85 -20.09 41.74
CA ALA A 242 11.68 -19.41 41.13
C ALA A 242 11.50 -17.95 41.60
N THR A 243 10.76 -17.16 40.82
CA THR A 243 10.32 -15.77 41.13
C THR A 243 9.11 -15.41 40.22
N PRO A 244 8.34 -14.32 40.44
CA PRO A 244 6.89 -14.47 40.62
C PRO A 244 5.99 -13.86 39.51
N ALA A 245 4.68 -14.08 39.67
CA ALA A 245 3.64 -13.73 38.69
C ALA A 245 3.18 -12.25 38.71
N PRO A 246 2.61 -11.72 37.60
CA PRO A 246 2.14 -10.33 37.47
C PRO A 246 0.68 -10.09 37.94
N THR A 247 0.35 -8.81 38.13
CA THR A 247 -0.92 -8.32 38.72
C THR A 247 -2.10 -8.23 37.74
N LYS A 248 -3.34 -8.30 38.27
CA LYS A 248 -4.63 -8.33 37.54
C LYS A 248 -5.14 -6.93 37.11
N VAL A 249 -5.97 -6.90 36.07
CA VAL A 249 -6.69 -5.73 35.51
C VAL A 249 -8.13 -5.64 36.11
N PRO A 250 -8.71 -4.44 36.33
CA PRO A 250 -9.97 -4.23 37.07
C PRO A 250 -11.27 -4.45 36.25
N SER A 251 -12.43 -4.28 36.89
CA SER A 251 -13.79 -4.63 36.41
C SER A 251 -14.65 -3.39 36.09
N SER A 252 -15.61 -3.49 35.17
CA SER A 252 -16.18 -2.34 34.44
C SER A 252 -17.66 -2.03 34.73
N ASP A 253 -18.05 -1.86 36.00
CA ASP A 253 -19.47 -1.68 36.39
C ASP A 253 -19.91 -0.22 36.65
N LYS A 254 -19.04 0.80 36.55
CA LYS A 254 -19.32 2.14 37.12
C LYS A 254 -18.92 3.39 36.33
N LEU A 255 -19.16 3.42 35.00
CA LEU A 255 -19.71 4.61 34.31
C LEU A 255 -20.01 4.35 32.82
N THR A 256 -21.05 5.00 32.31
CA THR A 256 -21.35 5.03 30.87
C THR A 256 -20.40 5.97 30.11
N ALA A 257 -19.90 5.45 28.98
CA ALA A 257 -19.27 6.23 27.92
C ALA A 257 -20.29 7.22 27.31
N THR A 258 -19.82 8.35 26.80
CA THR A 258 -20.66 9.21 25.95
C THR A 258 -20.93 8.49 24.63
N ILE A 259 -22.21 8.29 24.31
CA ILE A 259 -22.69 7.77 23.03
C ILE A 259 -23.30 8.93 22.23
N THR A 260 -23.20 8.90 20.91
CA THR A 260 -23.85 9.84 20.00
C THR A 260 -24.32 9.05 18.78
N THR A 261 -25.62 9.05 18.53
CA THR A 261 -26.25 8.40 17.37
C THR A 261 -26.63 9.44 16.33
N GLU A 262 -26.40 9.12 15.06
CA GLU A 262 -26.70 9.97 13.90
C GLU A 262 -27.30 9.06 12.84
N GLU A 263 -28.53 9.30 12.37
CA GLU A 263 -29.11 8.51 11.28
C GLU A 263 -28.66 9.07 9.92
N LYS A 264 -28.39 8.20 8.94
CA LYS A 264 -28.13 8.59 7.55
C LYS A 264 -28.20 7.39 6.58
N ASP A 265 -28.78 7.60 5.40
CA ASP A 265 -28.79 6.66 4.26
C ASP A 265 -29.33 5.25 4.62
N ASP A 266 -30.46 5.19 5.36
CA ASP A 266 -31.08 3.99 5.98
C ASP A 266 -30.24 3.31 7.07
N LYS A 267 -29.39 4.07 7.79
CA LYS A 267 -28.43 3.52 8.79
C LYS A 267 -28.29 4.39 10.03
N ILE A 268 -28.34 3.75 11.20
CA ILE A 268 -28.00 4.37 12.48
C ILE A 268 -26.48 4.29 12.67
N ILE A 269 -25.81 5.45 12.69
CA ILE A 269 -24.38 5.60 12.92
C ILE A 269 -24.14 5.92 14.40
N THR A 270 -23.61 4.95 15.14
CA THR A 270 -23.34 5.08 16.58
C THR A 270 -21.88 5.40 16.83
N TYR A 271 -21.60 6.49 17.55
CA TYR A 271 -20.28 6.83 18.05
C TYR A 271 -20.17 6.58 19.56
N THR A 272 -19.12 5.89 20.01
CA THR A 272 -18.92 5.53 21.42
C THR A 272 -17.57 6.04 21.95
N CYS A 273 -17.62 7.00 22.87
CA CYS A 273 -16.43 7.62 23.46
C CYS A 273 -15.90 6.78 24.63
N SER A 274 -15.17 5.71 24.32
CA SER A 274 -14.40 4.92 25.29
C SER A 274 -12.96 4.74 24.79
N LEU A 275 -12.12 5.75 25.02
CA LEU A 275 -10.80 5.84 24.40
C LEU A 275 -9.67 5.63 25.44
N PRO A 276 -8.79 4.62 25.26
CA PRO A 276 -7.69 4.38 26.18
C PRO A 276 -6.65 5.49 26.11
N ALA A 277 -6.15 5.91 27.27
CA ALA A 277 -5.16 6.98 27.41
C ALA A 277 -4.26 6.79 28.63
N LYS A 278 -3.28 7.69 28.79
CA LYS A 278 -2.42 7.77 29.96
C LYS A 278 -2.03 9.20 30.33
N VAL A 279 -1.72 9.40 31.61
CA VAL A 279 -1.27 10.68 32.17
C VAL A 279 0.17 11.00 31.74
N THR A 280 0.45 12.24 31.34
CA THR A 280 1.79 12.70 30.92
C THR A 280 2.49 13.59 31.93
N ALA A 281 1.73 14.29 32.78
CA ALA A 281 2.26 15.07 33.90
C ALA A 281 2.84 14.16 35.01
N ASN A 282 3.78 14.68 35.80
CA ASN A 282 4.33 13.96 36.96
C ASN A 282 3.27 13.73 38.06
N SER A 283 2.33 14.68 38.18
CA SER A 283 1.16 14.65 39.07
C SER A 283 0.02 15.39 38.37
N LEU A 284 -1.20 14.87 38.47
CA LEU A 284 -2.42 15.43 37.89
C LEU A 284 -3.61 15.09 38.78
N TYR A 285 -4.49 16.07 39.05
CA TYR A 285 -5.66 15.87 39.90
C TYR A 285 -6.88 15.44 39.09
N ILE A 286 -7.52 14.35 39.51
CA ILE A 286 -8.91 14.02 39.10
C ILE A 286 -9.85 14.87 39.96
N ARG A 287 -10.76 15.60 39.33
CA ARG A 287 -11.70 16.51 40.00
C ARG A 287 -13.17 16.16 39.73
N LYS A 288 -14.05 16.39 40.71
CA LYS A 288 -15.52 16.22 40.55
C LYS A 288 -16.10 17.11 39.44
N SER A 289 -15.42 18.18 39.06
CA SER A 289 -15.76 19.07 37.93
C SER A 289 -14.53 19.84 37.45
N PRO A 290 -14.52 20.34 36.19
CA PRO A 290 -13.44 21.18 35.67
C PRO A 290 -13.14 22.42 36.52
N ILE A 291 -11.91 22.91 36.45
CA ILE A 291 -11.41 24.13 37.14
C ILE A 291 -11.51 24.07 38.67
N SER A 292 -12.71 24.29 39.23
CA SER A 292 -12.97 24.52 40.65
C SER A 292 -13.41 23.27 41.42
N GLY A 293 -13.76 22.18 40.73
CA GLY A 293 -14.26 20.96 41.37
C GLY A 293 -13.25 20.35 42.36
N GLU A 294 -13.78 19.81 43.45
CA GLU A 294 -13.03 19.11 44.50
C GLU A 294 -12.12 18.02 43.94
N VAL A 295 -10.89 17.92 44.44
CA VAL A 295 -9.92 16.88 44.06
C VAL A 295 -10.29 15.57 44.73
N GLN A 296 -10.51 14.52 43.93
CA GLN A 296 -10.85 13.18 44.43
C GLN A 296 -9.61 12.34 44.68
N VAL A 297 -8.67 12.36 43.74
CA VAL A 297 -7.40 11.61 43.81
C VAL A 297 -6.34 12.27 42.93
N THR A 298 -5.07 11.95 43.18
CA THR A 298 -3.94 12.37 42.35
C THR A 298 -3.42 11.19 41.54
N VAL A 299 -3.36 11.34 40.22
CA VAL A 299 -2.76 10.35 39.31
C VAL A 299 -1.38 10.79 38.84
N THR A 300 -0.49 9.83 38.59
CA THR A 300 0.93 10.06 38.28
C THR A 300 1.28 9.69 36.84
N LYS A 301 2.52 9.97 36.42
CA LYS A 301 2.96 9.82 35.03
C LYS A 301 2.91 8.36 34.55
N ASN A 302 2.32 8.16 33.37
CA ASN A 302 2.00 6.87 32.75
C ASN A 302 0.88 6.07 33.43
N GLN A 303 0.18 6.61 34.44
CA GLN A 303 -1.08 6.03 34.90
C GLN A 303 -2.03 5.86 33.71
N GLN A 304 -2.56 4.64 33.51
CA GLN A 304 -3.55 4.35 32.47
C GLN A 304 -4.92 4.84 32.93
N ILE A 305 -5.67 5.43 32.00
CA ILE A 305 -7.01 5.99 32.21
C ILE A 305 -7.87 5.75 30.95
N THR A 306 -9.19 5.68 31.09
CA THR A 306 -10.13 5.65 29.96
C THR A 306 -10.77 7.03 29.82
N VAL A 307 -10.79 7.59 28.62
CA VAL A 307 -11.54 8.83 28.31
C VAL A 307 -12.96 8.44 27.89
N LEU A 308 -13.93 8.85 28.70
CA LEU A 308 -15.35 8.53 28.59
C LEU A 308 -16.19 9.67 28.01
N GLY A 309 -15.58 10.83 27.73
CA GLY A 309 -16.23 12.04 27.24
C GLY A 309 -15.38 13.29 27.47
N GLN A 310 -15.94 14.48 27.22
CA GLN A 310 -15.22 15.75 27.38
C GLN A 310 -16.13 16.92 27.74
N LYS A 311 -15.53 17.99 28.29
CA LYS A 311 -16.17 19.30 28.50
C LYS A 311 -15.18 20.43 28.22
N THR A 312 -15.64 21.47 27.53
CA THR A 312 -14.84 22.69 27.29
C THR A 312 -15.32 23.79 28.24
N VAL A 313 -14.40 24.50 28.87
CA VAL A 313 -14.68 25.56 29.85
C VAL A 313 -13.75 26.75 29.66
N THR A 314 -14.22 27.96 29.94
CA THR A 314 -13.39 29.18 29.86
C THR A 314 -12.77 29.47 31.23
N ASN A 315 -11.45 29.63 31.27
CA ASN A 315 -10.68 29.93 32.48
C ASN A 315 -9.72 31.09 32.20
N GLY A 316 -9.86 32.22 32.92
CA GLY A 316 -9.04 33.42 32.69
C GLY A 316 -9.05 33.90 31.23
N GLY A 317 -10.22 33.89 30.58
CA GLY A 317 -10.40 34.27 29.17
C GLY A 317 -9.90 33.23 28.14
N LYS A 318 -9.42 32.04 28.56
CA LYS A 318 -8.94 30.99 27.65
C LYS A 318 -9.84 29.76 27.70
N LYS A 319 -10.29 29.28 26.53
CA LYS A 319 -11.00 27.99 26.41
C LYS A 319 -10.02 26.84 26.73
N GLN A 320 -10.39 25.99 27.69
CA GLN A 320 -9.66 24.80 28.13
C GLN A 320 -10.53 23.56 27.91
N LYS A 321 -9.96 22.50 27.33
CA LYS A 321 -10.62 21.19 27.25
C LYS A 321 -10.26 20.33 28.45
N TRP A 322 -11.28 19.71 29.03
CA TRP A 322 -11.16 18.70 30.07
C TRP A 322 -11.78 17.40 29.56
N TYR A 323 -11.15 16.26 29.86
CA TYR A 323 -11.73 14.94 29.61
C TYR A 323 -12.48 14.46 30.85
N LYS A 324 -13.67 13.87 30.65
CA LYS A 324 -14.33 13.00 31.62
C LYS A 324 -13.61 11.65 31.52
N ILE A 325 -13.05 11.16 32.63
CA ILE A 325 -12.22 9.95 32.63
C ILE A 325 -12.60 9.01 33.76
N GLU A 326 -12.17 7.76 33.60
CA GLU A 326 -12.10 6.72 34.63
C GLU A 326 -10.64 6.27 34.79
N ALA A 327 -10.21 6.02 36.02
CA ALA A 327 -8.84 5.63 36.36
C ALA A 327 -8.82 4.80 37.64
N VAL A 328 -7.99 3.76 37.68
CA VAL A 328 -7.84 2.91 38.88
C VAL A 328 -6.55 3.26 39.59
N VAL A 329 -6.67 3.67 40.86
CA VAL A 329 -5.57 4.13 41.71
C VAL A 329 -5.57 3.28 42.97
N ASP A 330 -4.44 2.63 43.26
CA ASP A 330 -4.25 1.74 44.42
C ASP A 330 -5.36 0.67 44.59
N GLY A 331 -5.89 0.19 43.47
CA GLY A 331 -6.96 -0.82 43.41
C GLY A 331 -8.39 -0.28 43.60
N THR A 332 -8.57 1.04 43.67
CA THR A 332 -9.87 1.71 43.76
C THR A 332 -10.18 2.48 42.48
N ASP A 333 -11.42 2.36 41.99
CA ASP A 333 -11.88 3.03 40.77
C ASP A 333 -12.29 4.47 41.07
N TYR A 334 -11.74 5.42 40.29
CA TYR A 334 -12.02 6.85 40.39
C TYR A 334 -12.47 7.41 39.04
N SER A 335 -13.52 8.24 39.07
CA SER A 335 -14.04 8.92 37.89
C SER A 335 -14.19 10.43 38.13
N GLY A 336 -13.94 11.23 37.09
CA GLY A 336 -13.98 12.69 37.20
C GLY A 336 -13.35 13.37 35.99
N TYR A 337 -12.90 14.61 36.18
CA TYR A 337 -12.37 15.46 35.11
C TYR A 337 -10.87 15.74 35.27
N VAL A 338 -10.15 15.69 34.14
CA VAL A 338 -8.73 16.04 34.02
C VAL A 338 -8.47 16.95 32.81
N LEU A 339 -7.49 17.85 32.89
CA LEU A 339 -7.15 18.76 31.78
C LEU A 339 -6.49 17.97 30.61
N SER A 340 -7.00 18.14 29.39
CA SER A 340 -6.61 17.30 28.24
C SER A 340 -5.14 17.40 27.83
N ASP A 341 -4.47 18.51 28.16
CA ASP A 341 -3.06 18.74 27.82
C ASP A 341 -2.11 17.79 28.57
N TYR A 342 -2.54 17.27 29.72
CA TYR A 342 -1.79 16.34 30.56
C TYR A 342 -2.20 14.86 30.40
N VAL A 343 -3.01 14.58 29.37
CA VAL A 343 -3.40 13.23 28.95
C VAL A 343 -2.88 12.98 27.54
N ARG A 344 -2.43 11.75 27.26
CA ARG A 344 -2.09 11.28 25.91
C ARG A 344 -2.79 9.96 25.64
N PHE A 345 -3.50 9.85 24.53
CA PHE A 345 -4.18 8.63 24.12
C PHE A 345 -3.19 7.49 23.81
N THR A 346 -3.68 6.25 23.92
CA THR A 346 -2.94 4.99 23.70
C THR A 346 -3.65 4.05 22.74
N PHE A 347 -4.56 4.58 21.90
CA PHE A 347 -5.27 3.85 20.86
C PHE A 347 -4.32 3.20 19.83
N LYS A 348 -4.77 2.08 19.21
CA LYS A 348 -4.04 1.37 18.14
C LYS A 348 -4.50 1.83 16.75
N THR A 349 -5.82 1.90 16.56
CA THR A 349 -6.51 2.54 15.43
C THR A 349 -6.96 3.95 15.82
N GLY A 350 -7.18 4.83 14.84
CA GLY A 350 -7.65 6.20 15.09
C GLY A 350 -9.09 6.25 15.60
N PHE A 351 -9.54 7.45 15.98
CA PHE A 351 -10.90 7.70 16.48
C PHE A 351 -11.59 8.85 15.74
N TYR A 352 -12.91 8.90 15.77
CA TYR A 352 -13.71 9.94 15.13
C TYR A 352 -13.95 11.14 16.04
N GLY A 353 -14.02 12.33 15.42
CA GLY A 353 -14.43 13.56 16.08
C GLY A 353 -14.95 14.59 15.09
N LYS A 354 -15.94 15.39 15.49
CA LYS A 354 -16.49 16.49 14.69
C LYS A 354 -15.86 17.83 15.05
N THR A 355 -15.88 18.82 14.18
CA THR A 355 -15.48 20.20 14.52
C THR A 355 -16.55 20.90 15.37
N LEU A 356 -16.14 21.57 16.45
CA LEU A 356 -17.05 22.34 17.32
C LEU A 356 -17.41 23.71 16.72
N ASN A 357 -16.57 24.25 15.84
CA ASN A 357 -16.63 25.60 15.27
C ASN A 357 -15.92 25.55 13.89
N LYS A 358 -16.15 26.53 13.00
CA LYS A 358 -15.40 26.68 11.72
C LYS A 358 -13.88 26.72 12.00
N SER A 359 -13.15 25.71 11.54
CA SER A 359 -11.84 25.31 12.07
C SER A 359 -10.72 25.37 11.03
N LYS A 360 -9.64 26.07 11.38
CA LYS A 360 -8.43 26.19 10.57
C LYS A 360 -7.58 24.92 10.67
N ILE A 361 -7.20 24.36 9.52
CA ILE A 361 -6.34 23.19 9.39
C ILE A 361 -4.94 23.60 8.88
N PHE A 362 -3.90 22.92 9.36
CA PHE A 362 -2.50 23.29 9.18
C PHE A 362 -1.67 22.13 8.61
N THR A 363 -0.63 22.44 7.82
CA THR A 363 0.26 21.40 7.23
C THR A 363 1.17 20.72 8.26
N THR A 364 1.33 21.33 9.43
CA THR A 364 2.12 20.82 10.56
C THR A 364 1.42 21.17 11.87
N ALA A 365 1.85 20.62 13.02
CA ALA A 365 1.32 20.95 14.35
C ALA A 365 1.72 22.37 14.82
N SER A 366 1.31 23.40 14.06
CA SER A 366 1.64 24.80 14.32
C SER A 366 0.69 25.72 13.56
N ALA A 367 0.29 26.83 14.18
CA ALA A 367 -0.64 27.80 13.59
C ALA A 367 -0.05 28.64 12.42
N THR A 368 1.14 28.29 11.91
CA THR A 368 1.94 29.13 11.00
C THR A 368 1.70 28.88 9.51
N LYS A 369 1.31 27.67 9.09
CA LYS A 369 1.02 27.34 7.68
C LYS A 369 -0.27 26.53 7.56
N ARG A 370 -1.29 27.15 6.99
CA ARG A 370 -2.59 26.50 6.69
C ARG A 370 -2.43 25.46 5.57
N LEU A 371 -3.34 24.49 5.53
CA LEU A 371 -3.57 23.67 4.35
C LEU A 371 -4.37 24.50 3.32
N THR A 372 -4.15 24.27 2.03
CA THR A 372 -4.76 25.03 0.93
C THR A 372 -5.22 24.10 -0.19
N TYR A 373 -6.22 24.52 -0.96
CA TYR A 373 -6.57 23.90 -2.24
C TYR A 373 -5.52 24.25 -3.33
N GLU A 374 -5.68 23.76 -4.56
CA GLU A 374 -4.71 23.98 -5.66
C GLU A 374 -4.60 25.44 -6.14
N ASP A 375 -5.67 26.22 -5.97
CA ASP A 375 -5.72 27.67 -6.23
C ASP A 375 -4.92 28.51 -5.20
N GLY A 376 -4.55 27.90 -4.06
CA GLY A 376 -3.89 28.55 -2.93
C GLY A 376 -4.85 29.13 -1.87
N SER A 377 -6.17 29.01 -2.03
CA SER A 377 -7.14 29.39 -0.99
C SER A 377 -7.10 28.41 0.19
N ALA A 378 -7.43 28.88 1.39
CA ALA A 378 -7.15 28.14 2.62
C ALA A 378 -8.32 27.25 3.06
N ILE A 379 -8.08 25.95 3.22
CA ILE A 379 -9.09 24.99 3.65
C ILE A 379 -9.56 25.36 5.07
N LEU A 380 -10.88 25.51 5.20
CA LEU A 380 -11.59 25.86 6.44
C LEU A 380 -12.68 24.82 6.67
N LEU A 381 -12.44 23.92 7.62
CA LEU A 381 -13.43 22.90 7.98
C LEU A 381 -14.67 23.61 8.58
N PRO A 382 -15.91 23.34 8.13
CA PRO A 382 -17.11 23.92 8.73
C PRO A 382 -17.32 23.45 10.18
N LYS A 383 -18.37 23.93 10.87
CA LYS A 383 -18.90 23.32 12.10
C LYS A 383 -19.42 21.90 11.77
N GLY A 384 -19.45 20.97 12.72
CA GLY A 384 -19.99 19.61 12.51
C GLY A 384 -19.17 18.66 11.61
N ARG A 385 -18.19 19.14 10.84
CA ARG A 385 -17.35 18.34 9.91
C ARG A 385 -16.69 17.15 10.62
N LEU A 386 -17.03 15.93 10.19
CA LEU A 386 -16.48 14.68 10.71
C LEU A 386 -15.03 14.48 10.26
N LEU A 387 -14.15 14.17 11.22
CA LEU A 387 -12.71 13.94 11.03
C LEU A 387 -12.30 12.62 11.69
N TYR A 388 -11.33 11.92 11.08
CA TYR A 388 -10.70 10.75 11.68
C TYR A 388 -9.31 11.12 12.24
N VAL A 389 -9.18 11.12 13.56
CA VAL A 389 -7.95 11.45 14.30
C VAL A 389 -6.98 10.27 14.25
N ILE A 390 -5.87 10.44 13.54
CA ILE A 390 -4.86 9.39 13.33
C ILE A 390 -3.65 9.49 14.26
N SER A 391 -3.39 10.67 14.85
CA SER A 391 -2.37 10.86 15.89
C SER A 391 -2.53 12.20 16.60
N GLU A 392 -1.81 12.42 17.71
CA GLU A 392 -1.74 13.72 18.40
C GLU A 392 -0.30 14.20 18.62
N GLN A 393 -0.12 15.52 18.66
CA GLN A 393 1.17 16.17 18.85
C GLN A 393 1.00 17.49 19.62
N SER A 394 1.80 17.69 20.67
CA SER A 394 1.81 18.96 21.42
C SER A 394 3.03 19.81 21.05
N VAL A 395 2.81 21.09 20.73
CA VAL A 395 3.86 22.05 20.35
C VAL A 395 3.65 23.35 21.11
N LYS A 396 4.70 23.84 21.80
CA LYS A 396 4.67 25.04 22.67
C LYS A 396 3.50 25.03 23.69
N GLY A 397 3.12 23.85 24.19
CA GLY A 397 2.02 23.68 25.14
C GLY A 397 0.62 23.60 24.52
N THR A 398 0.46 23.81 23.21
CA THR A 398 -0.81 23.59 22.50
C THR A 398 -0.87 22.18 21.92
N LYS A 399 -1.95 21.45 22.18
CA LYS A 399 -2.22 20.13 21.58
C LYS A 399 -2.89 20.26 20.20
N TYR A 400 -2.41 19.49 19.23
CA TYR A 400 -3.00 19.32 17.92
C TYR A 400 -3.32 17.84 17.66
N TYR A 401 -4.43 17.59 16.98
CA TYR A 401 -4.73 16.29 16.37
C TYR A 401 -4.28 16.33 14.91
N ARG A 402 -3.62 15.26 14.45
CA ARG A 402 -3.46 14.99 13.02
C ARG A 402 -4.71 14.22 12.56
N VAL A 403 -5.36 14.71 11.52
CA VAL A 403 -6.64 14.22 11.02
C VAL A 403 -6.57 13.79 9.56
N LYS A 404 -7.43 12.83 9.19
CA LYS A 404 -7.85 12.51 7.83
C LYS A 404 -9.31 12.94 7.65
N PHE A 405 -9.66 13.47 6.49
CA PHE A 405 -11.03 13.74 6.04
C PHE A 405 -11.08 13.65 4.51
N THR A 406 -12.28 13.63 3.93
CA THR A 406 -12.51 13.48 2.49
C THR A 406 -13.37 14.64 1.98
N GLU A 407 -12.93 15.27 0.89
CA GLU A 407 -13.51 16.48 0.28
C GLU A 407 -13.38 16.29 -1.24
N ASP A 408 -14.48 16.43 -1.99
CA ASP A 408 -14.56 16.17 -3.44
C ASP A 408 -14.03 14.79 -3.89
N GLY A 409 -14.18 13.78 -3.02
CA GLY A 409 -13.65 12.43 -3.20
C GLY A 409 -12.16 12.26 -2.84
N GLU A 410 -11.42 13.36 -2.72
CA GLU A 410 -9.99 13.36 -2.41
C GLU A 410 -9.68 13.33 -0.91
N ASN A 411 -8.52 12.77 -0.56
CA ASN A 411 -8.19 12.41 0.83
C ASN A 411 -7.17 13.37 1.46
N TYR A 412 -7.67 14.32 2.25
CA TYR A 412 -6.85 15.37 2.86
C TYR A 412 -6.31 14.98 4.23
N PHE A 413 -5.07 15.43 4.52
CA PHE A 413 -4.38 15.19 5.78
C PHE A 413 -3.79 16.49 6.33
N GLY A 414 -4.04 16.78 7.61
CA GLY A 414 -3.49 17.97 8.25
C GLY A 414 -3.61 17.92 9.77
N TYR A 415 -3.33 19.06 10.41
CA TYR A 415 -3.38 19.23 11.85
C TYR A 415 -4.43 20.27 12.25
N VAL A 416 -5.24 19.95 13.25
CA VAL A 416 -6.26 20.84 13.83
C VAL A 416 -6.01 20.99 15.33
N ASN A 417 -6.34 22.14 15.92
CA ASN A 417 -6.21 22.37 17.36
C ASN A 417 -7.17 21.43 18.12
N ALA A 418 -6.65 20.68 19.10
CA ALA A 418 -7.46 19.70 19.82
C ALA A 418 -8.62 20.33 20.62
N VAL A 419 -8.55 21.62 20.98
CA VAL A 419 -9.65 22.33 21.66
C VAL A 419 -10.85 22.61 20.73
N SER A 420 -10.63 22.56 19.41
CA SER A 420 -11.65 22.87 18.38
C SER A 420 -12.50 21.66 17.97
N ILE A 421 -12.23 20.47 18.51
CA ILE A 421 -12.82 19.19 18.07
C ILE A 421 -13.70 18.58 19.18
N ASN A 422 -14.86 18.05 18.82
CA ASN A 422 -15.63 17.12 19.66
C ASN A 422 -15.06 15.71 19.51
N VAL A 423 -14.80 15.00 20.61
CA VAL A 423 -14.25 13.64 20.57
C VAL A 423 -15.41 12.66 20.68
N LEU A 424 -15.72 11.96 19.58
CA LEU A 424 -16.86 11.05 19.48
C LEU A 424 -16.47 9.60 19.79
N GLY A 425 -15.30 9.13 19.35
CA GLY A 425 -14.74 7.83 19.72
C GLY A 425 -14.70 6.80 18.59
N SER A 426 -15.01 5.53 18.87
CA SER A 426 -15.22 4.52 17.82
C SER A 426 -16.53 4.80 17.08
N ARG A 427 -16.64 4.36 15.82
CA ARG A 427 -17.87 4.48 15.02
C ARG A 427 -18.34 3.10 14.58
N GLU A 428 -19.60 2.82 14.83
CA GLU A 428 -20.36 1.65 14.42
C GLU A 428 -21.53 2.12 13.52
N ILE A 429 -22.07 1.22 12.70
CA ILE A 429 -23.15 1.52 11.75
C ILE A 429 -24.08 0.29 11.72
N THR A 430 -25.38 0.54 11.82
CA THR A 430 -26.45 -0.48 11.82
C THR A 430 -27.46 -0.11 10.72
N GLU A 431 -27.79 -1.06 9.83
CA GLU A 431 -28.74 -0.82 8.72
C GLU A 431 -30.19 -1.12 9.15
N ILE A 432 -31.16 -0.46 8.51
CA ILE A 432 -32.60 -0.62 8.74
C ILE A 432 -33.18 -1.51 7.61
N GLU A 433 -33.94 -2.58 7.93
CA GLU A 433 -34.45 -3.50 6.90
C GLU A 433 -35.76 -3.01 6.22
N PRO A 434 -35.84 -2.99 4.87
CA PRO A 434 -37.04 -2.58 4.14
C PRO A 434 -38.07 -3.71 3.95
N THR A 435 -39.35 -3.35 3.93
CA THR A 435 -40.49 -4.26 3.68
C THR A 435 -40.91 -4.24 2.19
N ALA A 436 -41.47 -5.33 1.67
CA ALA A 436 -41.65 -5.56 0.22
C ALA A 436 -43.08 -5.33 -0.32
N THR A 437 -43.17 -4.81 -1.57
CA THR A 437 -44.41 -4.34 -2.22
C THR A 437 -44.71 -5.08 -3.55
N PRO A 438 -45.98 -5.37 -3.92
CA PRO A 438 -46.36 -6.14 -5.13
C PRO A 438 -46.58 -5.31 -6.42
N THR A 439 -46.91 -6.00 -7.53
CA THR A 439 -46.91 -5.50 -8.92
C THR A 439 -48.35 -5.26 -9.50
N PRO A 440 -48.62 -4.23 -10.34
CA PRO A 440 -49.97 -3.71 -10.58
C PRO A 440 -50.73 -4.18 -11.84
N THR A 441 -51.98 -3.71 -12.01
CA THR A 441 -52.89 -3.87 -13.17
C THR A 441 -53.88 -2.67 -13.20
N PRO A 442 -54.38 -2.16 -14.36
CA PRO A 442 -54.64 -0.72 -14.53
C PRO A 442 -56.08 -0.18 -14.31
N SER A 443 -56.17 1.16 -14.18
CA SER A 443 -57.36 1.96 -13.80
C SER A 443 -58.26 2.49 -14.94
N PRO A 444 -59.50 2.94 -14.62
CA PRO A 444 -60.31 3.88 -15.41
C PRO A 444 -60.20 5.36 -14.91
N VAL A 445 -60.95 6.29 -15.53
CA VAL A 445 -60.70 7.76 -15.58
C VAL A 445 -61.84 8.61 -14.95
N PRO A 446 -61.62 9.86 -14.44
CA PRO A 446 -62.48 10.50 -13.42
C PRO A 446 -63.19 11.84 -13.80
N THR A 447 -64.05 12.33 -12.88
CA THR A 447 -64.59 13.72 -12.74
C THR A 447 -65.09 13.94 -11.29
N GLY A 448 -65.03 15.09 -10.60
CA GLY A 448 -64.40 16.40 -10.87
C GLY A 448 -65.34 17.61 -10.69
N GLY A 449 -65.08 18.54 -9.73
CA GLY A 449 -65.79 19.84 -9.65
C GLY A 449 -65.78 20.66 -8.32
N GLU A 450 -64.85 21.63 -8.23
CA GLU A 450 -64.85 22.98 -7.58
C GLU A 450 -65.64 23.41 -6.29
N VAL A 451 -64.86 23.92 -5.30
CA VAL A 451 -64.87 25.27 -4.63
C VAL A 451 -66.15 25.89 -4.00
N VAL A 452 -66.10 26.20 -2.67
CA VAL A 452 -66.30 27.55 -2.04
C VAL A 452 -65.92 27.60 -0.53
N THR A 453 -65.78 28.82 0.04
CA THR A 453 -65.32 29.20 1.40
C THR A 453 -66.21 30.32 2.00
N PRO A 454 -66.02 30.87 3.24
CA PRO A 454 -65.53 30.33 4.55
C PRO A 454 -66.38 30.77 5.81
N THR A 455 -65.90 30.41 7.03
CA THR A 455 -66.10 31.15 8.33
C THR A 455 -67.43 30.94 9.11
N PRO A 456 -67.44 30.93 10.47
CA PRO A 456 -66.51 30.31 11.43
C PRO A 456 -67.21 29.36 12.45
N GLY A 457 -66.47 28.39 12.99
CA GLY A 457 -66.88 27.56 14.14
C GLY A 457 -65.81 26.52 14.46
N ALA A 458 -65.50 26.31 15.73
CA ALA A 458 -64.37 25.46 16.14
C ALA A 458 -64.82 24.04 16.52
N GLU A 459 -64.46 23.06 15.69
CA GLU A 459 -64.24 21.64 16.01
C GLU A 459 -63.44 21.00 14.86
N ASP A 460 -62.54 20.06 15.17
CA ASP A 460 -61.71 19.24 14.27
C ASP A 460 -61.20 19.85 12.94
N GLY A 461 -60.23 20.77 13.04
CA GLY A 461 -59.46 21.29 11.90
C GLY A 461 -58.11 20.58 11.72
N LYS A 462 -57.92 19.90 10.58
CA LYS A 462 -56.70 19.13 10.26
C LYS A 462 -55.41 19.96 10.33
N TYR A 463 -54.42 19.47 11.06
CA TYR A 463 -53.02 19.87 10.89
C TYR A 463 -52.46 19.32 9.56
N SER A 464 -51.44 19.98 9.01
CA SER A 464 -50.81 19.59 7.74
C SER A 464 -49.42 19.00 7.99
N ASP A 465 -49.32 17.67 8.10
CA ASP A 465 -48.16 16.96 8.66
C ASP A 465 -46.81 17.36 8.02
N LEU A 466 -46.08 18.27 8.68
CA LEU A 466 -44.76 18.68 8.21
C LEU A 466 -43.70 17.61 8.47
N GLY A 467 -43.76 16.96 9.64
CA GLY A 467 -42.94 15.77 9.94
C GLY A 467 -41.43 16.05 10.03
N TYR A 468 -41.04 17.26 10.44
CA TYR A 468 -39.64 17.62 10.66
C TYR A 468 -39.21 17.28 12.08
N ALA A 469 -38.11 16.54 12.21
CA ALA A 469 -37.42 16.40 13.49
C ALA A 469 -36.86 17.76 13.93
N ALA A 470 -36.83 18.00 15.24
CA ALA A 470 -36.36 19.25 15.81
C ALA A 470 -35.90 19.06 17.26
N THR A 471 -35.20 20.06 17.79
CA THR A 471 -34.74 20.10 19.18
C THR A 471 -35.11 21.40 19.86
N VAL A 472 -35.35 21.37 21.16
CA VAL A 472 -35.66 22.57 21.96
C VAL A 472 -34.37 23.34 22.29
N SER A 473 -34.32 24.63 21.96
CA SER A 473 -33.15 25.49 22.18
C SER A 473 -33.20 26.32 23.47
N ALA A 474 -34.37 26.41 24.12
CA ALA A 474 -34.53 27.10 25.40
C ALA A 474 -34.35 26.17 26.62
N SER A 475 -33.63 26.64 27.64
CA SER A 475 -33.39 25.92 28.91
C SER A 475 -34.65 25.36 29.58
N VAL A 476 -35.80 26.03 29.44
CA VAL A 476 -37.13 25.45 29.67
C VAL A 476 -38.12 26.06 28.67
N LEU A 477 -38.74 25.23 27.84
CA LEU A 477 -39.88 25.58 26.98
C LEU A 477 -41.18 25.04 27.62
N ASN A 478 -42.31 25.70 27.38
CA ASN A 478 -43.62 25.27 27.91
C ASN A 478 -44.49 24.79 26.75
N VAL A 479 -44.89 23.53 26.79
CA VAL A 479 -45.90 22.95 25.89
C VAL A 479 -47.28 23.43 26.35
N ARG A 480 -48.12 23.86 25.40
CA ARG A 480 -49.43 24.47 25.68
C ARG A 480 -50.56 23.84 24.88
N LYS A 481 -51.78 24.05 25.36
CA LYS A 481 -53.01 23.51 24.78
C LYS A 481 -53.42 24.18 23.46
N ASN A 482 -52.90 25.37 23.15
CA ASN A 482 -53.09 26.07 21.87
C ASN A 482 -51.95 27.09 21.65
N ALA A 483 -51.81 27.61 20.43
CA ALA A 483 -50.80 28.60 20.05
C ALA A 483 -51.02 29.95 20.78
N GLY A 484 -50.14 30.26 21.74
CA GLY A 484 -50.15 31.54 22.46
C GLY A 484 -49.79 31.41 23.94
N THR A 485 -49.18 32.45 24.51
CA THR A 485 -48.69 32.44 25.90
C THR A 485 -49.78 32.43 26.98
N SER A 486 -51.03 32.70 26.60
CA SER A 486 -52.22 32.74 27.46
C SER A 486 -52.89 31.38 27.68
N PHE A 487 -52.58 30.36 26.88
CA PHE A 487 -53.23 29.04 26.97
C PHE A 487 -52.61 28.15 28.04
N ASP A 488 -53.41 27.23 28.58
CA ASP A 488 -53.00 26.27 29.61
C ASP A 488 -51.71 25.55 29.23
N LYS A 489 -50.77 25.51 30.18
CA LYS A 489 -49.57 24.67 30.10
C LYS A 489 -49.99 23.21 30.23
N LEU A 490 -49.57 22.39 29.26
CA LEU A 490 -49.64 20.93 29.33
C LEU A 490 -48.40 20.39 30.02
N ASP A 491 -47.20 20.77 29.53
CA ASP A 491 -45.93 20.21 30.00
C ASP A 491 -44.73 21.16 29.80
N SER A 492 -43.52 20.75 30.18
CA SER A 492 -42.26 21.47 29.95
C SER A 492 -41.16 20.58 29.37
N LEU A 493 -40.54 21.09 28.31
CA LEU A 493 -39.34 20.53 27.68
C LEU A 493 -38.10 21.34 28.10
N GLY A 494 -36.92 20.73 28.09
CA GLY A 494 -35.62 21.34 28.36
C GLY A 494 -34.75 21.51 27.10
N GLU A 495 -33.63 22.22 27.26
CA GLU A 495 -32.63 22.42 26.19
C GLU A 495 -32.02 21.09 25.74
N GLY A 496 -32.23 20.75 24.46
CA GLY A 496 -31.80 19.51 23.83
C GLY A 496 -32.86 18.40 23.75
N ASP A 497 -34.07 18.61 24.26
CA ASP A 497 -35.17 17.64 24.10
C ASP A 497 -35.58 17.53 22.62
N ALA A 498 -35.74 16.30 22.14
CA ALA A 498 -36.11 15.99 20.76
C ALA A 498 -37.64 15.97 20.58
N ILE A 499 -38.12 16.57 19.49
CA ILE A 499 -39.53 16.74 19.16
C ILE A 499 -39.74 16.62 17.64
N VAL A 500 -40.99 16.44 17.21
CA VAL A 500 -41.38 16.48 15.79
C VAL A 500 -42.35 17.63 15.56
N VAL A 501 -42.03 18.54 14.63
CA VAL A 501 -42.91 19.62 14.20
C VAL A 501 -43.95 19.08 13.23
N LEU A 502 -45.23 19.19 13.62
CA LEU A 502 -46.38 18.71 12.87
C LEU A 502 -47.01 19.80 12.01
N SER A 503 -47.07 21.06 12.48
CA SER A 503 -47.53 22.20 11.68
C SER A 503 -47.15 23.57 12.29
N GLU A 504 -47.07 24.60 11.45
CA GLU A 504 -46.91 26.01 11.88
C GLU A 504 -48.28 26.69 12.09
N VAL A 505 -48.41 27.50 13.15
CA VAL A 505 -49.61 28.30 13.45
C VAL A 505 -49.19 29.68 13.99
N SER A 506 -49.56 30.74 13.27
CA SER A 506 -49.44 32.11 13.76
C SER A 506 -50.57 32.41 14.76
N ALA A 507 -50.22 32.77 15.99
CA ALA A 507 -51.16 33.10 17.06
C ALA A 507 -51.79 34.50 16.86
N THR A 508 -52.85 34.81 17.62
CA THR A 508 -53.61 36.08 17.49
C THR A 508 -52.84 37.34 17.89
N ASP A 509 -51.67 37.18 18.52
CA ASP A 509 -50.73 38.25 18.84
C ASP A 509 -49.64 38.46 17.76
N GLY A 510 -49.69 37.68 16.66
CA GLY A 510 -48.71 37.72 15.58
C GLY A 510 -47.45 36.87 15.83
N SER A 511 -47.39 36.13 16.94
CA SER A 511 -46.27 35.24 17.26
C SER A 511 -46.42 33.87 16.58
N ASP A 512 -45.35 33.30 16.02
CA ASP A 512 -45.39 32.01 15.33
C ASP A 512 -45.12 30.83 16.29
N TRP A 513 -45.97 29.79 16.21
CA TRP A 513 -45.91 28.60 17.06
C TRP A 513 -45.85 27.33 16.22
N TYR A 514 -45.18 26.30 16.76
CA TYR A 514 -45.24 24.95 16.21
C TYR A 514 -46.19 24.10 17.04
N TYR A 515 -47.11 23.40 16.37
CA TYR A 515 -47.76 22.23 16.94
C TYR A 515 -46.80 21.04 16.78
N ILE A 516 -46.55 20.32 17.88
CA ILE A 516 -45.49 19.32 17.98
C ILE A 516 -45.99 18.00 18.57
N SER A 517 -45.25 16.93 18.27
CA SER A 517 -45.25 15.66 18.99
C SER A 517 -43.95 15.49 19.78
N TYR A 518 -44.03 14.85 20.94
CA TYR A 518 -42.91 14.53 21.82
C TYR A 518 -43.19 13.22 22.59
N ASN A 519 -42.26 12.77 23.44
CA ASN A 519 -42.33 11.48 24.16
C ASN A 519 -42.62 10.29 23.21
N ASP A 520 -41.73 10.08 22.23
CA ASP A 520 -41.78 9.00 21.21
C ASP A 520 -43.11 8.90 20.41
N GLY A 521 -43.94 9.95 20.43
CA GLY A 521 -45.24 10.01 19.74
C GLY A 521 -46.46 9.96 20.66
N GLU A 522 -46.29 9.74 21.98
CA GLU A 522 -47.40 9.59 22.91
C GLU A 522 -48.08 10.94 23.27
N ASP A 523 -47.33 12.05 23.29
CA ASP A 523 -47.83 13.37 23.66
C ASP A 523 -47.76 14.40 22.51
N THR A 524 -48.65 15.40 22.55
CA THR A 524 -48.71 16.51 21.59
C THR A 524 -49.09 17.84 22.24
N GLY A 525 -48.71 18.95 21.61
CA GLY A 525 -49.09 20.29 22.05
C GLY A 525 -48.39 21.40 21.28
N TYR A 526 -48.56 22.65 21.72
CA TYR A 526 -48.03 23.83 21.06
C TYR A 526 -46.81 24.41 21.79
N VAL A 527 -45.76 24.73 21.07
CA VAL A 527 -44.55 25.42 21.57
C VAL A 527 -44.21 26.63 20.70
N TYR A 528 -43.51 27.59 21.28
CA TYR A 528 -43.16 28.83 20.59
C TYR A 528 -42.00 28.61 19.61
N ALA A 529 -42.19 28.92 18.32
CA ALA A 529 -41.30 28.48 17.23
C ALA A 529 -39.88 29.07 17.34
N LEU A 530 -39.74 30.24 17.97
CA LEU A 530 -38.46 30.88 18.27
C LEU A 530 -37.50 29.97 19.05
N TYR A 531 -38.01 29.10 19.91
CA TYR A 531 -37.21 28.25 20.82
C TYR A 531 -37.15 26.77 20.37
N VAL A 532 -37.37 26.53 19.07
CA VAL A 532 -37.24 25.22 18.43
C VAL A 532 -36.28 25.35 17.26
N THR A 533 -35.26 24.49 17.24
CA THR A 533 -34.28 24.36 16.17
C THR A 533 -34.60 23.12 15.33
N LEU A 534 -34.83 23.30 14.02
CA LEU A 534 -35.17 22.20 13.11
C LEU A 534 -33.91 21.38 12.77
N ASP A 535 -34.08 20.06 12.61
CA ASP A 535 -33.03 19.13 12.19
C ASP A 535 -33.27 18.74 10.72
N ILE A 536 -32.47 19.32 9.83
CA ILE A 536 -32.63 19.27 8.37
C ILE A 536 -31.31 18.77 7.77
N GLU A 537 -31.35 17.61 7.10
CA GLU A 537 -30.12 16.91 6.67
C GLU A 537 -29.43 17.51 5.43
N ASP A 538 -30.20 18.04 4.47
CA ASP A 538 -29.70 18.62 3.22
C ASP A 538 -30.26 20.04 3.01
N THR A 539 -31.48 20.20 2.46
CA THR A 539 -32.22 21.48 2.38
C THR A 539 -33.72 21.24 2.58
N VAL A 540 -34.51 22.30 2.83
CA VAL A 540 -35.98 22.22 2.83
C VAL A 540 -36.59 23.34 2.00
N ASN A 541 -37.54 22.99 1.12
CA ASN A 541 -38.30 23.96 0.34
C ASN A 541 -39.23 24.79 1.25
N ALA A 542 -39.19 26.11 1.08
CA ALA A 542 -40.10 27.06 1.72
C ALA A 542 -40.70 28.00 0.66
N VAL A 543 -41.83 28.64 0.96
CA VAL A 543 -42.46 29.65 0.11
C VAL A 543 -42.39 31.01 0.78
N ALA A 544 -41.97 32.03 0.02
CA ALA A 544 -41.95 33.42 0.47
C ALA A 544 -43.38 33.95 0.63
N SER A 545 -43.82 34.19 1.87
CA SER A 545 -45.18 34.68 2.18
C SER A 545 -45.43 36.15 1.78
N SER A 546 -44.35 36.89 1.58
CA SER A 546 -44.30 38.25 1.04
C SER A 546 -43.02 38.38 0.20
N SER A 547 -42.74 39.54 -0.40
CA SER A 547 -41.43 39.76 -1.02
C SER A 547 -40.36 39.95 0.05
N ILE A 548 -39.18 39.36 -0.14
CA ILE A 548 -38.11 39.28 0.86
C ILE A 548 -36.80 39.78 0.22
N ASN A 549 -36.11 40.72 0.86
CA ASN A 549 -34.73 41.06 0.51
C ASN A 549 -33.80 39.95 1.04
N MET A 550 -32.85 39.49 0.23
CA MET A 550 -31.82 38.54 0.67
C MET A 550 -30.65 39.29 1.31
N TYR A 551 -30.20 38.86 2.48
CA TYR A 551 -29.13 39.51 3.25
C TYR A 551 -27.82 38.71 3.23
N GLU A 552 -26.66 39.38 3.31
CA GLU A 552 -25.34 38.71 3.30
C GLU A 552 -25.02 38.02 4.65
N GLU A 553 -25.72 38.41 5.71
CA GLU A 553 -25.59 37.94 7.08
C GLU A 553 -26.96 37.92 7.78
N GLU A 554 -27.01 37.41 9.01
CA GLU A 554 -28.20 37.26 9.86
C GLU A 554 -28.70 38.61 10.44
N SER A 555 -28.57 39.69 9.67
CA SER A 555 -28.89 41.06 10.06
C SER A 555 -29.35 41.88 8.85
N THR A 556 -30.17 42.91 9.08
CA THR A 556 -30.64 43.79 8.00
C THR A 556 -29.58 44.79 7.51
N SER A 557 -28.30 44.61 7.87
CA SER A 557 -27.22 45.59 7.66
C SER A 557 -26.59 45.58 6.27
N SER A 558 -26.58 44.44 5.56
CA SER A 558 -26.19 44.38 4.15
C SER A 558 -27.01 43.36 3.36
N VAL A 559 -27.45 43.78 2.18
CA VAL A 559 -28.23 42.99 1.22
C VAL A 559 -27.31 42.38 0.17
N VAL A 560 -27.64 41.18 -0.29
CA VAL A 560 -26.98 40.54 -1.43
C VAL A 560 -27.26 41.39 -2.68
N LEU A 561 -26.21 41.70 -3.44
CA LEU A 561 -26.30 42.45 -4.68
C LEU A 561 -26.08 41.55 -5.90
N ASP A 562 -26.81 41.83 -6.97
CA ASP A 562 -26.72 41.09 -8.23
C ASP A 562 -25.45 41.47 -9.04
N SER A 563 -25.28 40.84 -10.20
CA SER A 563 -24.15 41.14 -11.10
C SER A 563 -24.10 42.56 -11.70
N ASN A 564 -25.19 43.34 -11.57
CA ASN A 564 -25.29 44.74 -12.00
C ASN A 564 -25.10 45.73 -10.83
N GLY A 565 -25.30 45.27 -9.59
CA GLY A 565 -25.23 46.05 -8.35
C GLY A 565 -26.59 46.43 -7.75
N ASP A 566 -27.68 45.82 -8.22
CA ASP A 566 -29.04 45.99 -7.70
C ASP A 566 -29.35 44.96 -6.58
N GLU A 567 -30.32 45.25 -5.70
CA GLU A 567 -30.65 44.39 -4.55
C GLU A 567 -31.33 43.08 -4.98
N VAL A 568 -30.89 41.93 -4.44
CA VAL A 568 -31.53 40.62 -4.68
C VAL A 568 -32.82 40.51 -3.86
N VAL A 569 -33.95 40.69 -4.54
CA VAL A 569 -35.30 40.58 -3.96
C VAL A 569 -36.00 39.32 -4.46
N ILE A 570 -36.42 38.48 -3.52
CA ILE A 570 -37.24 37.30 -3.73
C ILE A 570 -38.70 37.75 -3.78
N ALA A 571 -39.43 37.34 -4.82
CA ALA A 571 -40.85 37.71 -4.97
C ALA A 571 -41.77 36.90 -4.04
N ALA A 572 -42.86 37.53 -3.58
CA ALA A 572 -43.93 36.83 -2.88
C ALA A 572 -44.46 35.64 -3.72
N GLY A 573 -44.53 34.46 -3.10
CA GLY A 573 -44.92 33.20 -3.74
C GLY A 573 -43.78 32.44 -4.42
N SER A 574 -42.55 32.96 -4.46
CA SER A 574 -41.39 32.18 -4.91
C SER A 574 -41.06 31.05 -3.92
N THR A 575 -40.69 29.89 -4.45
CA THR A 575 -40.02 28.82 -3.69
C THR A 575 -38.56 29.19 -3.44
N VAL A 576 -38.06 28.87 -2.25
CA VAL A 576 -36.64 28.98 -1.86
C VAL A 576 -36.22 27.69 -1.16
N GLU A 577 -34.93 27.35 -1.22
CA GLU A 577 -34.37 26.28 -0.40
C GLU A 577 -33.77 26.88 0.88
N VAL A 578 -34.10 26.32 2.05
CA VAL A 578 -33.51 26.69 3.36
C VAL A 578 -32.31 25.77 3.62
N THR A 579 -31.15 26.35 3.92
CA THR A 579 -29.82 25.72 3.77
C THR A 579 -29.03 25.53 5.08
N VAL A 580 -29.74 25.22 6.17
CA VAL A 580 -29.18 24.65 7.42
C VAL A 580 -28.29 25.57 8.28
N ASP A 581 -28.51 26.89 8.24
CA ASP A 581 -28.21 27.78 9.38
C ASP A 581 -29.52 28.41 9.89
N GLU A 582 -29.99 27.93 11.04
CA GLU A 582 -31.00 28.61 11.87
C GLU A 582 -30.30 29.30 13.04
N ASN A 583 -30.36 30.64 13.11
CA ASN A 583 -29.82 31.40 14.23
C ASN A 583 -30.85 32.40 14.77
N ILE A 584 -30.71 32.71 16.06
CA ILE A 584 -31.50 33.74 16.75
C ILE A 584 -30.54 34.89 17.06
N ASP A 585 -30.74 36.05 16.44
CA ASP A 585 -30.03 37.28 16.82
C ASP A 585 -30.97 38.23 17.59
N THR A 586 -30.38 39.19 18.30
CA THR A 586 -31.09 40.19 19.10
C THR A 586 -30.80 41.59 18.57
N ASP A 587 -31.69 42.11 17.73
CA ASP A 587 -31.57 43.44 17.15
C ASP A 587 -32.23 44.52 18.04
N GLU A 588 -32.42 45.73 17.51
CA GLU A 588 -33.12 46.81 18.23
C GLU A 588 -34.65 46.61 18.34
N ASN A 589 -35.21 45.55 17.74
CA ASN A 589 -36.63 45.22 17.73
C ASN A 589 -36.97 43.95 18.55
N GLY A 590 -36.05 42.98 18.69
CA GLY A 590 -36.21 41.82 19.59
C GLY A 590 -35.32 40.62 19.25
N GLU A 591 -35.60 39.47 19.87
CA GLU A 591 -35.06 38.16 19.44
C GLU A 591 -35.75 37.75 18.13
N GLN A 592 -35.00 37.64 17.04
CA GLN A 592 -35.50 37.29 15.70
C GLN A 592 -34.82 36.03 15.17
N LYS A 593 -35.60 35.10 14.59
CA LYS A 593 -35.10 33.87 13.97
C LYS A 593 -34.83 34.09 12.47
N TRP A 594 -33.62 33.76 12.04
CA TRP A 594 -33.18 33.82 10.65
C TRP A 594 -32.97 32.42 10.07
N PHE A 595 -33.19 32.29 8.75
CA PHE A 595 -32.87 31.12 7.95
C PHE A 595 -31.82 31.50 6.89
N GLY A 596 -30.75 30.71 6.78
CA GLY A 596 -29.94 30.65 5.56
C GLY A 596 -30.78 30.08 4.41
N ILE A 597 -30.68 30.68 3.23
CA ILE A 597 -31.46 30.34 2.05
C ILE A 597 -30.65 30.40 0.74
N VAL A 598 -31.09 29.60 -0.23
CA VAL A 598 -30.73 29.70 -1.65
C VAL A 598 -32.00 29.96 -2.46
N ALA A 599 -31.94 30.91 -3.39
CA ALA A 599 -33.07 31.24 -4.26
C ALA A 599 -32.63 31.65 -5.67
N LEU A 600 -33.44 31.30 -6.67
CA LEU A 600 -33.31 31.81 -8.03
C LEU A 600 -33.88 33.24 -8.11
N ALA A 601 -33.03 34.22 -8.44
CA ALA A 601 -33.44 35.61 -8.57
C ALA A 601 -34.04 35.93 -9.94
N ALA A 602 -34.59 37.14 -10.08
CA ALA A 602 -35.30 37.58 -11.28
C ALA A 602 -34.40 37.76 -12.54
N ASP A 603 -33.07 37.76 -12.37
CA ASP A 603 -32.08 37.75 -13.46
C ASP A 603 -31.85 36.32 -14.05
N GLY A 604 -32.32 35.28 -13.36
CA GLY A 604 -32.12 33.88 -13.72
C GLY A 604 -30.84 33.25 -13.15
N ASN A 605 -30.16 33.89 -12.19
CA ASN A 605 -29.05 33.31 -11.44
C ASN A 605 -29.50 32.89 -10.02
N GLU A 606 -28.80 31.91 -9.44
CA GLU A 606 -29.01 31.44 -8.07
C GLU A 606 -28.12 32.25 -7.10
N TYR A 607 -28.69 32.71 -5.99
CA TYR A 607 -28.01 33.46 -4.94
C TYR A 607 -28.21 32.77 -3.58
N GLU A 608 -27.21 32.90 -2.71
CA GLU A 608 -27.17 32.37 -1.34
C GLU A 608 -27.08 33.54 -0.35
N GLY A 609 -27.83 33.47 0.75
CA GLY A 609 -27.86 34.51 1.78
C GLY A 609 -28.83 34.16 2.91
N TYR A 610 -29.36 35.17 3.61
CA TYR A 610 -30.24 35.00 4.78
C TYR A 610 -31.57 35.73 4.62
N ALA A 611 -32.60 35.20 5.27
CA ALA A 611 -33.95 35.77 5.35
C ALA A 611 -34.58 35.54 6.73
N LEU A 612 -35.56 36.36 7.10
CA LEU A 612 -36.32 36.20 8.33
C LEU A 612 -37.24 34.97 8.25
N ALA A 613 -37.16 34.08 9.24
CA ALA A 613 -37.89 32.83 9.27
C ALA A 613 -39.42 33.04 9.22
N ASN A 614 -39.93 34.09 9.89
CA ASN A 614 -41.35 34.41 9.91
C ASN A 614 -41.90 34.93 8.57
N MET A 615 -41.05 35.30 7.60
CA MET A 615 -41.46 35.67 6.24
C MET A 615 -41.55 34.46 5.30
N LEU A 616 -41.02 33.31 5.73
CA LEU A 616 -41.05 32.04 5.00
C LEU A 616 -42.11 31.13 5.61
N ARG A 617 -42.67 30.21 4.80
CA ARG A 617 -43.52 29.12 5.27
C ARG A 617 -43.01 27.81 4.69
N LEU A 618 -42.72 26.84 5.55
CA LEU A 618 -42.13 25.58 5.14
C LEU A 618 -43.12 24.78 4.29
N ALA A 619 -42.65 24.17 3.20
CA ALA A 619 -43.45 23.24 2.43
C ALA A 619 -43.73 21.97 3.26
N LYS A 620 -44.79 21.22 2.90
CA LYS A 620 -44.97 19.87 3.47
C LYS A 620 -43.82 18.99 2.97
N LYS A 621 -43.19 18.22 3.88
CA LYS A 621 -42.31 17.10 3.49
C LYS A 621 -43.12 16.15 2.61
N GLU A 622 -42.68 15.93 1.36
CA GLU A 622 -43.38 15.03 0.44
C GLU A 622 -43.17 13.57 0.86
N ILE A 623 -44.08 13.09 1.70
CA ILE A 623 -44.23 11.66 1.99
C ILE A 623 -44.89 11.02 0.76
N VAL A 624 -44.21 10.06 0.15
CA VAL A 624 -44.78 9.19 -0.90
C VAL A 624 -45.69 8.15 -0.22
N ASP A 625 -46.94 8.52 -0.01
CA ASP A 625 -47.98 7.71 0.65
C ASP A 625 -48.75 6.85 -0.37
N ASP A 626 -48.87 5.55 -0.10
CA ASP A 626 -49.60 4.56 -0.90
C ASP A 626 -50.75 3.96 -0.07
N THR A 627 -51.75 4.80 0.27
CA THR A 627 -52.95 4.36 0.99
C THR A 627 -54.27 4.97 0.49
N GLU A 628 -55.21 4.11 0.08
CA GLU A 628 -56.67 4.33 0.13
C GLU A 628 -57.36 2.96 0.43
N PRO A 629 -58.63 2.90 0.88
CA PRO A 629 -58.85 2.31 2.20
C PRO A 629 -59.70 1.02 2.19
N THR A 630 -59.53 0.23 3.25
CA THR A 630 -60.33 -0.98 3.53
C THR A 630 -61.29 -0.74 4.70
N PRO A 631 -62.57 -1.17 4.64
CA PRO A 631 -63.63 -0.66 5.54
C PRO A 631 -63.70 -1.29 6.94
N ILE A 632 -64.45 -0.58 7.80
CA ILE A 632 -64.67 -0.83 9.23
C ILE A 632 -65.31 -2.21 9.54
N PRO A 633 -64.76 -3.01 10.47
CA PRO A 633 -65.46 -4.18 11.02
C PRO A 633 -66.53 -3.76 12.05
N THR A 634 -67.73 -4.31 11.91
CA THR A 634 -68.87 -4.08 12.83
C THR A 634 -68.91 -5.17 13.93
N ALA A 635 -69.30 -4.80 15.16
CA ALA A 635 -69.40 -5.72 16.31
C ALA A 635 -70.58 -6.71 16.22
N THR A 636 -70.61 -7.75 17.10
CA THR A 636 -71.72 -8.68 17.52
C THR A 636 -71.24 -10.16 17.59
N PRO A 637 -71.63 -11.01 18.57
CA PRO A 637 -72.04 -10.79 19.97
C PRO A 637 -71.44 -11.80 21.01
N THR A 638 -71.86 -11.67 22.27
CA THR A 638 -71.67 -12.67 23.36
C THR A 638 -72.50 -13.96 23.18
N PRO A 639 -71.99 -15.11 23.65
CA PRO A 639 -72.81 -16.17 24.26
C PRO A 639 -72.34 -16.51 25.69
N ALA A 640 -73.22 -17.05 26.55
CA ALA A 640 -72.93 -17.31 27.95
C ALA A 640 -73.61 -18.58 28.53
N ALA A 641 -73.06 -19.05 29.66
CA ALA A 641 -73.67 -19.89 30.70
C ALA A 641 -73.78 -21.44 30.52
N THR A 642 -72.91 -22.14 31.28
CA THR A 642 -73.27 -23.17 32.29
C THR A 642 -73.68 -24.60 31.87
N ALA A 643 -72.87 -25.60 32.28
CA ALA A 643 -73.30 -26.73 33.15
C ALA A 643 -72.11 -27.59 33.66
N THR A 644 -72.21 -28.13 34.88
CA THR A 644 -71.26 -29.10 35.51
C THR A 644 -71.97 -30.45 35.70
N PRO A 645 -71.26 -31.61 35.79
CA PRO A 645 -71.00 -32.18 37.12
C PRO A 645 -69.68 -32.98 37.31
N THR A 646 -68.97 -32.66 38.41
CA THR A 646 -68.40 -33.43 39.55
C THR A 646 -68.18 -34.99 39.51
N PRO A 647 -67.48 -35.65 40.48
CA PRO A 647 -66.12 -36.20 40.26
C PRO A 647 -65.90 -37.68 40.69
N ILE A 648 -64.65 -38.20 40.60
CA ILE A 648 -64.15 -39.40 41.34
C ILE A 648 -62.70 -39.15 41.82
N GLU A 649 -62.32 -39.74 42.97
CA GLU A 649 -61.02 -39.57 43.66
C GLU A 649 -60.04 -40.78 43.51
N ALA A 650 -58.84 -40.62 44.09
CA ALA A 650 -58.14 -41.58 44.98
C ALA A 650 -56.81 -42.26 44.52
N THR A 651 -55.70 -41.79 45.12
CA THR A 651 -54.57 -42.54 45.74
C THR A 651 -53.90 -43.74 45.04
N ALA A 652 -52.56 -43.72 44.92
CA ALA A 652 -51.64 -44.41 45.86
C ALA A 652 -50.17 -44.49 45.38
N THR A 653 -49.21 -44.38 46.31
CA THR A 653 -47.80 -44.85 46.20
C THR A 653 -47.70 -46.22 46.92
N PRO A 654 -46.75 -47.13 46.58
CA PRO A 654 -45.36 -47.00 47.07
C PRO A 654 -44.24 -47.61 46.19
N THR A 655 -42.98 -47.32 46.56
CA THR A 655 -41.73 -47.99 46.12
C THR A 655 -41.56 -49.38 46.79
N PRO A 656 -40.62 -50.26 46.36
CA PRO A 656 -39.31 -50.29 47.04
C PRO A 656 -38.07 -50.72 46.21
N THR A 657 -36.89 -50.32 46.71
CA THR A 657 -35.52 -50.77 46.32
C THR A 657 -35.11 -52.06 47.08
N PRO A 658 -34.04 -52.78 46.66
CA PRO A 658 -32.70 -52.68 47.31
C PRO A 658 -31.55 -52.77 46.25
N ALA A 659 -30.23 -52.95 46.48
CA ALA A 659 -29.34 -53.38 47.58
C ALA A 659 -27.88 -52.92 47.23
N LEU A 660 -26.81 -52.93 48.05
CA LEU A 660 -26.58 -52.98 49.51
C LEU A 660 -25.10 -52.58 49.84
N SER A 661 -24.89 -51.60 50.72
CA SER A 661 -23.84 -51.52 51.79
C SER A 661 -22.32 -51.62 51.43
N VAL A 662 -21.34 -51.30 52.32
CA VAL A 662 -21.34 -50.99 53.78
C VAL A 662 -20.40 -49.81 54.15
N THR A 663 -20.53 -49.34 55.40
CA THR A 663 -19.93 -48.12 55.98
C THR A 663 -18.68 -48.35 56.85
N SER A 664 -17.87 -47.31 57.08
CA SER A 664 -17.28 -47.04 58.41
C SER A 664 -17.03 -45.53 58.61
N THR A 665 -16.96 -45.07 59.87
CA THR A 665 -17.01 -43.64 60.27
C THR A 665 -16.08 -43.37 61.46
N PRO A 666 -15.47 -42.18 61.55
CA PRO A 666 -15.49 -41.44 62.81
C PRO A 666 -15.86 -39.94 62.70
N THR A 667 -16.01 -39.32 63.87
CA THR A 667 -16.67 -38.05 64.20
C THR A 667 -15.87 -36.75 63.84
N PRO A 668 -16.43 -35.53 64.02
CA PRO A 668 -16.29 -34.46 63.02
C PRO A 668 -15.36 -33.29 63.37
N VAL A 669 -15.01 -32.52 62.34
CA VAL A 669 -14.49 -31.14 62.42
C VAL A 669 -15.39 -30.26 61.56
N ALA A 670 -15.69 -29.03 62.02
CA ALA A 670 -16.58 -28.12 61.31
C ALA A 670 -15.97 -27.64 59.99
N THR A 671 -16.71 -27.80 58.89
CA THR A 671 -16.33 -27.39 57.54
C THR A 671 -17.35 -26.39 57.01
N ALA A 672 -16.87 -25.40 56.23
CA ALA A 672 -17.67 -24.25 55.80
C ALA A 672 -18.79 -24.61 54.80
N THR A 673 -19.77 -23.71 54.71
CA THR A 673 -20.90 -23.72 53.77
C THR A 673 -20.42 -23.99 52.32
N PRO A 674 -21.08 -24.87 51.56
CA PRO A 674 -20.69 -25.14 50.18
C PRO A 674 -20.80 -23.88 49.32
N THR A 675 -19.73 -23.54 48.62
CA THR A 675 -19.75 -22.55 47.55
C THR A 675 -20.51 -23.14 46.35
N ALA A 676 -21.33 -22.33 45.68
CA ALA A 676 -22.12 -22.79 44.54
C ALA A 676 -21.23 -23.35 43.41
N THR A 677 -21.68 -24.45 42.80
CA THR A 677 -21.12 -24.94 41.54
C THR A 677 -21.24 -23.84 40.48
N PRO A 678 -20.17 -23.48 39.75
CA PRO A 678 -20.27 -22.47 38.72
C PRO A 678 -21.21 -22.94 37.60
N THR A 679 -22.20 -22.10 37.29
CA THR A 679 -23.06 -22.27 36.11
C THR A 679 -22.16 -22.35 34.86
N PRO A 680 -22.41 -23.30 33.93
CA PRO A 680 -21.61 -23.37 32.70
C PRO A 680 -21.75 -22.06 31.91
N THR A 681 -20.60 -21.47 31.54
CA THR A 681 -20.55 -20.31 30.65
C THR A 681 -21.26 -20.65 29.34
N ALA A 682 -22.15 -19.77 28.88
CA ALA A 682 -22.81 -19.94 27.59
C ALA A 682 -21.78 -20.09 26.46
N VAL A 683 -21.93 -21.14 25.65
CA VAL A 683 -21.11 -21.32 24.46
C VAL A 683 -21.52 -20.25 23.45
N PRO A 684 -20.58 -19.53 22.80
CA PRO A 684 -20.95 -18.58 21.75
C PRO A 684 -21.59 -19.30 20.56
N GLU A 685 -22.76 -18.83 20.14
CA GLU A 685 -23.48 -19.29 18.96
C GLU A 685 -23.53 -18.19 17.89
N TYR A 686 -23.78 -18.59 16.64
CA TYR A 686 -24.00 -17.64 15.55
C TYR A 686 -25.38 -16.97 15.71
N PRO A 687 -25.54 -15.67 15.35
CA PRO A 687 -26.84 -14.99 15.45
C PRO A 687 -27.93 -15.73 14.66
N SER A 688 -29.12 -15.87 15.25
CA SER A 688 -30.27 -16.48 14.57
C SER A 688 -30.60 -15.72 13.29
N GLY A 689 -30.90 -16.44 12.21
CA GLY A 689 -31.15 -15.85 10.89
C GLY A 689 -29.90 -15.45 10.07
N SER A 690 -28.68 -15.61 10.60
CA SER A 690 -27.44 -15.30 9.86
C SER A 690 -27.38 -15.98 8.49
N LYS A 691 -26.96 -15.25 7.45
CA LYS A 691 -26.49 -15.84 6.19
C LYS A 691 -25.13 -16.49 6.44
N TYR A 692 -24.97 -17.75 6.02
CA TYR A 692 -23.75 -18.51 6.27
C TYR A 692 -22.85 -18.58 5.03
N GLY A 693 -21.54 -18.52 5.25
CA GLY A 693 -20.53 -18.70 4.22
C GLY A 693 -19.61 -19.89 4.50
N ARG A 694 -18.97 -20.35 3.42
CA ARG A 694 -17.77 -21.20 3.43
C ARG A 694 -16.77 -20.66 2.39
N LEU A 695 -15.54 -21.16 2.41
CA LEU A 695 -14.53 -20.76 1.42
C LEU A 695 -14.83 -21.35 0.03
N ASN A 696 -14.45 -20.61 -1.02
CA ASN A 696 -14.60 -20.99 -2.42
C ASN A 696 -13.25 -21.07 -3.14
N GLY A 697 -13.01 -22.15 -3.89
CA GLY A 697 -11.80 -22.34 -4.71
C GLY A 697 -10.46 -22.35 -3.95
N VAL A 698 -10.48 -22.33 -2.61
CA VAL A 698 -9.29 -22.25 -1.75
C VAL A 698 -9.47 -23.13 -0.52
N GLU A 699 -8.39 -23.78 -0.07
CA GLU A 699 -8.46 -24.75 1.05
C GLU A 699 -8.43 -24.10 2.45
N MET A 700 -7.84 -22.92 2.58
CA MET A 700 -7.85 -22.12 3.80
C MET A 700 -7.49 -20.66 3.54
N LEU A 701 -7.91 -19.76 4.43
CA LEU A 701 -7.61 -18.32 4.35
C LEU A 701 -7.52 -17.71 5.75
N ALA A 702 -6.63 -16.75 5.93
CA ALA A 702 -6.49 -16.01 7.19
C ALA A 702 -7.46 -14.82 7.24
N ILE A 703 -8.11 -14.60 8.39
CA ILE A 703 -8.99 -13.44 8.57
C ILE A 703 -8.14 -12.16 8.62
N LYS A 704 -8.55 -11.11 7.91
CA LYS A 704 -7.93 -9.77 7.99
C LYS A 704 -8.60 -8.91 9.06
N GLU A 705 -7.82 -8.06 9.75
CA GLU A 705 -8.34 -7.10 10.75
C GLU A 705 -9.26 -6.04 10.12
N THR A 706 -9.02 -5.68 8.86
CA THR A 706 -9.84 -4.76 8.06
C THR A 706 -9.96 -5.24 6.61
N ALA A 707 -10.94 -4.72 5.88
CA ALA A 707 -11.11 -4.93 4.45
C ALA A 707 -9.96 -4.30 3.64
N SER A 708 -8.82 -5.01 3.52
CA SER A 708 -7.73 -4.74 2.58
C SER A 708 -6.70 -5.88 2.63
N TYR A 709 -6.08 -6.20 1.49
CA TYR A 709 -4.91 -7.09 1.48
C TYR A 709 -3.76 -6.55 2.33
N SER A 710 -3.58 -5.24 2.38
CA SER A 710 -2.55 -4.58 3.20
C SER A 710 -2.82 -4.61 4.72
N SER A 711 -3.97 -5.16 5.15
CA SER A 711 -4.34 -5.29 6.56
C SER A 711 -3.57 -6.43 7.25
N SER A 712 -3.39 -6.32 8.57
CA SER A 712 -2.88 -7.41 9.39
C SER A 712 -3.80 -8.64 9.29
N VAL A 713 -3.23 -9.83 9.45
CA VAL A 713 -4.00 -11.00 9.84
C VAL A 713 -4.47 -10.84 11.30
N LEU A 714 -5.77 -11.02 11.52
CA LEU A 714 -6.44 -11.02 12.83
C LEU A 714 -5.86 -12.11 13.73
N LYS A 715 -5.69 -11.82 15.02
CA LYS A 715 -5.00 -12.69 15.97
C LYS A 715 -5.79 -12.90 17.26
N ASN A 716 -5.57 -14.05 17.90
CA ASN A 716 -6.04 -14.30 19.26
C ASN A 716 -5.26 -13.45 20.29
N SER A 717 -5.67 -13.53 21.56
CA SER A 717 -5.02 -12.86 22.70
C SER A 717 -3.54 -13.23 22.91
N SER A 718 -3.12 -14.39 22.44
CA SER A 718 -1.75 -14.93 22.53
C SER A 718 -0.88 -14.65 21.29
N GLY A 719 -1.44 -13.96 20.28
CA GLY A 719 -0.74 -13.51 19.08
C GLY A 719 -0.70 -14.49 17.90
N SER A 720 -1.35 -15.66 17.97
CA SER A 720 -1.49 -16.55 16.81
C SER A 720 -2.64 -16.10 15.90
N PRO A 721 -2.52 -16.31 14.57
CA PRO A 721 -3.55 -15.91 13.60
C PRO A 721 -4.85 -16.69 13.73
N ILE A 722 -5.97 -16.04 13.39
CA ILE A 722 -7.25 -16.70 13.15
C ILE A 722 -7.34 -17.07 11.66
N ILE A 723 -7.61 -18.34 11.41
CA ILE A 723 -7.55 -18.98 10.09
C ILE A 723 -8.80 -19.83 9.93
N LEU A 724 -9.45 -19.74 8.77
CA LEU A 724 -10.54 -20.63 8.37
C LEU A 724 -10.01 -21.69 7.40
N TYR A 725 -10.57 -22.90 7.49
CA TYR A 725 -10.42 -23.96 6.50
C TYR A 725 -11.66 -24.04 5.60
N ALA A 726 -11.57 -24.70 4.44
CA ALA A 726 -12.69 -24.83 3.50
C ALA A 726 -13.90 -25.61 4.06
N SER A 727 -13.70 -26.38 5.13
CA SER A 727 -14.75 -27.05 5.91
C SER A 727 -15.61 -26.11 6.76
N ASP A 728 -15.15 -24.88 6.99
CA ASP A 728 -15.58 -24.10 8.13
C ASP A 728 -16.81 -23.24 7.80
N LYS A 729 -17.83 -23.34 8.65
CA LYS A 729 -18.99 -22.45 8.61
C LYS A 729 -18.73 -21.18 9.39
N PHE A 730 -19.00 -20.04 8.77
CA PHE A 730 -18.99 -18.71 9.39
C PHE A 730 -20.27 -17.94 9.05
N ALA A 731 -20.65 -16.98 9.87
CA ALA A 731 -21.71 -16.03 9.53
C ALA A 731 -21.12 -14.89 8.69
N ILE A 732 -21.79 -14.54 7.60
CA ILE A 732 -21.51 -13.33 6.82
C ILE A 732 -22.32 -12.20 7.46
N LEU A 733 -21.63 -11.14 7.90
CA LEU A 733 -22.26 -10.01 8.60
C LEU A 733 -22.59 -8.83 7.66
N ASP A 734 -21.70 -8.53 6.72
CA ASP A 734 -21.69 -7.29 5.93
C ASP A 734 -20.72 -7.47 4.74
N LYS A 735 -20.88 -6.67 3.69
CA LYS A 735 -20.13 -6.73 2.44
C LYS A 735 -19.67 -5.33 2.03
N THR A 736 -18.36 -5.09 2.14
CA THR A 736 -17.74 -3.77 1.90
C THR A 736 -16.72 -3.82 0.75
N SER A 737 -16.16 -2.68 0.33
CA SER A 737 -15.11 -2.61 -0.71
C SER A 737 -13.98 -1.66 -0.31
N ASP A 738 -12.76 -2.00 -0.70
CA ASP A 738 -11.58 -1.13 -0.54
C ASP A 738 -11.31 -0.24 -1.78
N GLY A 739 -12.22 -0.25 -2.76
CA GLY A 739 -12.09 0.45 -4.04
C GLY A 739 -11.35 -0.35 -5.12
N THR A 740 -10.76 -1.51 -4.78
CA THR A 740 -10.16 -2.46 -5.75
C THR A 740 -10.77 -3.86 -5.65
N TYR A 741 -11.02 -4.32 -4.43
CA TYR A 741 -11.58 -5.63 -4.10
C TYR A 741 -12.85 -5.49 -3.24
N THR A 742 -13.64 -6.55 -3.20
CA THR A 742 -14.82 -6.66 -2.34
C THR A 742 -14.51 -7.59 -1.18
N TRP A 743 -14.97 -7.26 0.02
CA TRP A 743 -14.64 -7.95 1.26
C TRP A 743 -15.91 -8.32 2.02
N GLN A 744 -16.07 -9.60 2.34
CA GLN A 744 -17.08 -10.05 3.29
C GLN A 744 -16.55 -9.83 4.70
N LYS A 745 -17.27 -9.06 5.51
CA LYS A 745 -17.11 -9.03 6.96
C LYS A 745 -17.77 -10.29 7.51
N ILE A 746 -17.02 -11.06 8.28
CA ILE A 746 -17.46 -12.35 8.80
C ILE A 746 -17.36 -12.39 10.32
N LEU A 747 -18.18 -13.25 10.92
CA LEU A 747 -18.08 -13.69 12.30
C LEU A 747 -17.81 -15.20 12.29
N TYR A 748 -16.75 -15.62 12.97
CA TYR A 748 -16.26 -17.00 13.03
C TYR A 748 -16.02 -17.39 14.49
N ILE A 749 -16.55 -18.54 14.89
CA ILE A 749 -16.49 -19.04 16.26
C ILE A 749 -15.55 -20.24 16.30
N THR A 750 -14.47 -20.13 17.07
CA THR A 750 -13.47 -21.20 17.21
C THR A 750 -12.78 -21.14 18.58
N GLY A 751 -12.38 -22.29 19.11
CA GLY A 751 -11.74 -22.38 20.43
C GLY A 751 -12.58 -21.83 21.60
N GLY A 752 -13.91 -21.78 21.46
CA GLY A 752 -14.82 -21.19 22.46
C GLY A 752 -14.85 -19.66 22.47
N ALA A 753 -14.27 -18.99 21.46
CA ALA A 753 -14.26 -17.54 21.31
C ALA A 753 -14.80 -17.10 19.94
N THR A 754 -15.32 -15.87 19.89
CA THR A 754 -15.89 -15.26 18.69
C THR A 754 -14.91 -14.25 18.09
N TYR A 755 -14.69 -14.34 16.78
CA TYR A 755 -13.78 -13.48 16.03
C TYR A 755 -14.53 -12.80 14.88
N THR A 756 -14.36 -11.49 14.76
CA THR A 756 -14.93 -10.69 13.66
C THR A 756 -13.81 -10.07 12.85
N GLY A 757 -13.89 -10.17 11.52
CA GLY A 757 -12.90 -9.61 10.59
C GLY A 757 -13.32 -9.82 9.15
N TYR A 758 -12.38 -9.81 8.20
CA TYR A 758 -12.70 -9.74 6.76
C TYR A 758 -12.00 -10.82 5.92
N LEU A 759 -12.69 -11.29 4.88
CA LEU A 759 -12.17 -12.15 3.81
C LEU A 759 -12.50 -11.51 2.46
N ASN A 760 -11.68 -11.68 1.42
CA ASN A 760 -12.06 -11.23 0.06
C ASN A 760 -13.27 -12.07 -0.40
N ALA A 761 -14.31 -11.40 -0.89
CA ALA A 761 -15.55 -11.99 -1.37
C ALA A 761 -15.36 -12.98 -2.53
N ASP A 762 -14.29 -12.83 -3.33
CA ASP A 762 -13.92 -13.78 -4.40
C ASP A 762 -13.72 -15.22 -3.87
N TYR A 763 -13.42 -15.36 -2.57
CA TYR A 763 -13.19 -16.62 -1.88
C TYR A 763 -14.34 -17.04 -0.96
N VAL A 764 -15.53 -16.44 -1.07
CA VAL A 764 -16.67 -16.74 -0.20
C VAL A 764 -17.91 -17.09 -1.03
N ILE A 765 -18.51 -18.25 -0.74
CA ILE A 765 -19.80 -18.67 -1.29
C ILE A 765 -20.77 -19.00 -0.16
N ASP A 766 -22.07 -18.95 -0.49
CA ASP A 766 -23.15 -19.40 0.37
C ASP A 766 -22.91 -20.85 0.85
N TYR A 767 -23.07 -21.09 2.15
CA TYR A 767 -22.78 -22.37 2.79
C TYR A 767 -23.60 -23.53 2.23
N ASP A 768 -24.86 -23.29 1.83
CA ASP A 768 -25.78 -24.33 1.35
C ASP A 768 -25.76 -24.50 -0.18
N SER A 769 -24.95 -23.71 -0.89
CA SER A 769 -24.71 -23.89 -2.34
C SER A 769 -24.07 -25.26 -2.63
N THR A 770 -24.34 -25.85 -3.80
CA THR A 770 -23.62 -27.06 -4.26
C THR A 770 -22.18 -26.69 -4.62
N VAL A 771 -21.19 -27.40 -4.07
CA VAL A 771 -19.77 -27.18 -4.41
C VAL A 771 -19.55 -27.53 -5.89
N SER A 772 -19.31 -26.53 -6.73
CA SER A 772 -18.57 -26.76 -7.98
C SER A 772 -17.09 -26.88 -7.62
N THR A 773 -16.52 -28.08 -7.75
CA THR A 773 -15.06 -28.26 -7.67
C THR A 773 -14.37 -27.91 -9.00
N GLY A 774 -15.03 -27.10 -9.84
CA GLY A 774 -14.43 -26.53 -11.03
C GLY A 774 -13.37 -25.51 -10.62
N VAL A 775 -12.10 -25.93 -10.67
CA VAL A 775 -11.05 -25.01 -11.08
C VAL A 775 -11.48 -24.47 -12.44
N GLU A 776 -11.66 -23.16 -12.56
CA GLU A 776 -11.91 -22.56 -13.87
C GLU A 776 -10.68 -22.82 -14.74
N ASP A 777 -10.82 -23.72 -15.72
CA ASP A 777 -9.79 -23.96 -16.71
C ASP A 777 -9.46 -22.62 -17.39
N THR A 778 -8.18 -22.28 -17.41
CA THR A 778 -7.67 -21.03 -17.98
C THR A 778 -8.23 -20.82 -19.38
N GLU A 779 -8.85 -19.66 -19.62
CA GLU A 779 -9.36 -19.28 -20.95
C GLU A 779 -8.35 -19.65 -22.03
N SER A 780 -8.79 -20.37 -23.08
CA SER A 780 -7.87 -20.91 -24.08
C SER A 780 -7.06 -19.79 -24.72
N ILE A 781 -5.76 -19.71 -24.42
CA ILE A 781 -4.91 -18.57 -24.77
C ILE A 781 -4.57 -18.60 -26.28
N ALA A 782 -5.55 -18.22 -27.09
CA ALA A 782 -5.52 -18.30 -28.54
C ALA A 782 -4.45 -17.41 -29.21
N ASP A 783 -3.85 -16.48 -28.45
CA ASP A 783 -2.56 -15.88 -28.77
C ASP A 783 -1.71 -15.64 -27.50
N PHE A 784 -0.96 -16.67 -27.10
CA PHE A 784 0.01 -16.56 -26.00
C PHE A 784 1.13 -15.54 -26.27
N LYS A 785 1.45 -15.23 -27.54
CA LYS A 785 2.43 -14.17 -27.87
C LYS A 785 1.82 -12.78 -27.68
N GLY A 786 0.53 -12.64 -27.97
CA GLY A 786 -0.30 -11.51 -27.56
C GLY A 786 -0.23 -11.28 -26.05
N TYR A 787 -0.43 -12.33 -25.25
CA TYR A 787 -0.27 -12.27 -23.79
C TYR A 787 1.14 -11.83 -23.36
N LEU A 788 2.21 -12.43 -23.89
CA LEU A 788 3.59 -12.02 -23.56
C LEU A 788 3.87 -10.54 -23.91
N LYS A 789 3.31 -10.07 -25.01
CA LYS A 789 3.40 -8.67 -25.47
C LYS A 789 2.61 -7.73 -24.56
N GLU A 790 1.44 -8.13 -24.07
CA GLU A 790 0.65 -7.37 -23.09
C GLU A 790 1.36 -7.27 -21.74
N GLN A 791 1.99 -8.36 -21.27
CA GLN A 791 2.86 -8.33 -20.08
C GLN A 791 4.07 -7.39 -20.28
N GLY A 792 4.44 -7.06 -21.52
CA GLY A 792 5.55 -6.17 -21.84
C GLY A 792 6.90 -6.88 -22.02
N PHE A 793 6.91 -8.19 -22.29
CA PHE A 793 8.15 -8.90 -22.58
C PHE A 793 8.76 -8.44 -23.92
N PRO A 794 10.07 -8.11 -23.97
CA PRO A 794 10.79 -7.92 -25.22
C PRO A 794 10.82 -9.20 -26.07
N GLU A 795 10.83 -9.06 -27.40
CA GLU A 795 10.83 -10.17 -28.38
C GLU A 795 11.86 -11.28 -28.06
N SER A 796 13.04 -10.92 -27.56
CA SER A 796 14.12 -11.87 -27.20
C SER A 796 13.82 -12.77 -25.98
N TYR A 797 12.65 -12.62 -25.34
CA TYR A 797 12.11 -13.56 -24.36
C TYR A 797 11.10 -14.54 -24.99
N HIS A 798 10.41 -14.16 -26.08
CA HIS A 798 9.16 -14.79 -26.52
C HIS A 798 9.35 -16.25 -26.92
N ALA A 799 10.41 -16.57 -27.66
CA ALA A 799 10.68 -17.94 -28.10
C ALA A 799 10.86 -18.92 -26.94
N ALA A 800 11.57 -18.53 -25.88
CA ALA A 800 11.80 -19.38 -24.72
C ALA A 800 10.54 -19.52 -23.86
N LEU A 801 9.81 -18.44 -23.63
CA LEU A 801 8.54 -18.48 -22.87
C LEU A 801 7.45 -19.26 -23.61
N THR A 802 7.41 -19.20 -24.95
CA THR A 802 6.49 -20.02 -25.77
C THR A 802 6.82 -21.51 -25.61
N ALA A 803 8.09 -21.91 -25.76
CA ALA A 803 8.53 -23.30 -25.61
C ALA A 803 8.39 -23.86 -24.17
N LEU A 804 8.24 -22.98 -23.18
CA LEU A 804 7.88 -23.32 -21.80
C LEU A 804 6.36 -23.54 -21.65
N HIS A 805 5.55 -22.61 -22.16
CA HIS A 805 4.09 -22.71 -22.11
C HIS A 805 3.53 -23.89 -22.92
N GLU A 806 4.16 -24.22 -24.06
CA GLU A 806 3.85 -25.42 -24.86
C GLU A 806 4.00 -26.74 -24.08
N LYS A 807 4.84 -26.76 -23.03
CA LYS A 807 5.06 -27.93 -22.17
C LYS A 807 4.29 -27.85 -20.85
N HIS A 808 4.13 -26.64 -20.32
CA HIS A 808 3.47 -26.35 -19.05
C HIS A 808 2.37 -25.29 -19.26
N PRO A 809 1.21 -25.63 -19.85
CA PRO A 809 0.18 -24.65 -20.23
C PRO A 809 -0.40 -23.87 -19.03
N LYS A 810 -0.35 -24.47 -17.83
CA LYS A 810 -0.80 -23.85 -16.58
C LYS A 810 0.23 -22.90 -15.94
N TRP A 811 1.44 -22.76 -16.52
CA TRP A 811 2.44 -21.80 -16.04
C TRP A 811 2.15 -20.40 -16.60
N VAL A 812 2.23 -19.41 -15.71
CA VAL A 812 1.86 -18.01 -15.98
C VAL A 812 3.09 -17.14 -15.85
N PHE A 813 3.46 -16.43 -16.92
CA PHE A 813 4.70 -15.68 -17.01
C PHE A 813 4.41 -14.18 -17.00
N LYS A 814 4.76 -13.48 -15.92
CA LYS A 814 4.55 -12.04 -15.74
C LYS A 814 5.87 -11.29 -15.85
N ALA A 815 5.90 -10.16 -16.56
CA ALA A 815 7.11 -9.37 -16.69
C ALA A 815 7.25 -8.41 -15.50
N PHE A 816 8.34 -8.55 -14.73
CA PHE A 816 8.75 -7.57 -13.74
C PHE A 816 9.56 -6.45 -14.42
N ASN A 817 8.85 -5.45 -14.92
CA ASN A 817 9.44 -4.25 -15.50
C ASN A 817 10.18 -3.44 -14.41
N THR A 818 11.49 -3.65 -14.29
CA THR A 818 12.33 -3.10 -13.21
C THR A 818 12.37 -1.56 -13.20
N GLY A 819 12.19 -0.93 -14.37
CA GLY A 819 12.43 0.50 -14.59
C GLY A 819 13.91 0.89 -14.60
N LEU A 820 14.83 -0.07 -14.42
CA LEU A 820 16.26 0.17 -14.31
C LEU A 820 16.94 0.04 -15.69
N ASP A 821 17.94 0.88 -15.95
CA ASP A 821 18.82 0.73 -17.10
C ASP A 821 19.80 -0.44 -16.88
N TRP A 822 19.90 -1.33 -17.87
CA TRP A 822 20.71 -2.55 -17.81
C TRP A 822 22.18 -2.28 -17.46
N ASN A 823 22.81 -1.30 -18.09
CA ASN A 823 24.24 -1.01 -17.89
C ASN A 823 24.46 -0.42 -16.50
N THR A 824 23.56 0.47 -16.07
CA THR A 824 23.56 1.07 -14.73
C THR A 824 23.39 0.00 -13.64
N ALA A 825 22.48 -0.97 -13.84
CA ALA A 825 22.30 -2.08 -12.92
C ALA A 825 23.56 -2.96 -12.87
N LEU A 826 24.11 -3.31 -14.04
CA LEU A 826 25.32 -4.13 -14.15
C LEU A 826 26.54 -3.47 -13.50
N ASP A 827 26.70 -2.15 -13.63
CA ASP A 827 27.80 -1.40 -13.02
C ASP A 827 27.72 -1.40 -11.49
N ASN A 828 26.52 -1.27 -10.91
CA ASN A 828 26.33 -1.32 -9.45
C ASN A 828 26.52 -2.74 -8.89
N GLU A 829 26.05 -3.77 -9.60
CA GLU A 829 26.24 -5.17 -9.21
C GLU A 829 27.70 -5.65 -9.39
N SER A 830 28.49 -5.01 -10.26
CA SER A 830 29.89 -5.41 -10.55
C SER A 830 30.95 -4.77 -9.63
N LEU A 831 30.54 -4.06 -8.57
CA LEU A 831 31.48 -3.41 -7.64
C LEU A 831 32.32 -4.44 -6.86
N PRO A 832 33.64 -4.20 -6.65
CA PRO A 832 34.51 -5.11 -5.89
C PRO A 832 33.98 -5.44 -4.50
N GLY A 833 33.81 -6.74 -4.23
CA GLY A 833 33.23 -7.26 -2.99
C GLY A 833 31.71 -7.35 -2.94
N GLY A 834 30.98 -6.86 -3.95
CA GLY A 834 29.52 -6.96 -4.04
C GLY A 834 29.07 -8.37 -4.43
N ASN A 835 29.16 -8.69 -5.73
CA ASN A 835 28.91 -10.04 -6.22
C ASN A 835 30.17 -10.91 -6.13
N LEU A 836 30.04 -12.06 -5.47
CA LEU A 836 31.11 -13.02 -5.22
C LEU A 836 30.91 -14.32 -5.99
N ILE A 837 32.03 -15.01 -6.24
CA ILE A 837 32.10 -16.30 -6.92
C ILE A 837 33.25 -17.13 -6.35
N SER A 838 33.21 -18.46 -6.53
CA SER A 838 34.28 -19.32 -6.02
C SER A 838 35.58 -19.16 -6.80
N ASN A 839 36.71 -18.99 -6.09
CA ASN A 839 38.03 -18.80 -6.70
C ASN A 839 38.50 -20.03 -7.52
N THR A 840 37.86 -21.18 -7.36
CA THR A 840 38.09 -22.39 -8.19
C THR A 840 37.58 -22.24 -9.63
N ARG A 841 36.67 -21.28 -9.90
CA ARG A 841 36.20 -20.97 -11.25
C ARG A 841 37.35 -20.36 -12.06
N THR A 842 37.30 -20.52 -13.39
CA THR A 842 38.34 -20.02 -14.30
C THR A 842 38.38 -18.48 -14.31
N ASN A 843 39.51 -17.90 -14.73
CA ASN A 843 39.73 -16.45 -14.70
C ASN A 843 38.62 -15.61 -15.35
N ALA A 844 37.94 -16.16 -16.38
CA ALA A 844 36.81 -15.51 -17.05
C ALA A 844 35.67 -15.10 -16.12
N TRP A 845 35.48 -15.83 -15.03
CA TRP A 845 34.40 -15.63 -14.07
C TRP A 845 34.80 -14.71 -12.91
N LYS A 846 36.08 -14.31 -12.80
CA LYS A 846 36.66 -13.59 -11.65
C LYS A 846 37.17 -12.22 -12.09
N SER A 847 37.00 -11.20 -11.26
CA SER A 847 37.37 -9.83 -11.66
C SER A 847 38.85 -9.53 -11.46
N PHE A 848 39.49 -8.96 -12.48
CA PHE A 848 40.84 -8.39 -12.43
C PHE A 848 40.86 -6.89 -12.10
N GLU A 849 39.69 -6.30 -11.81
CA GLU A 849 39.54 -4.89 -11.48
C GLU A 849 40.30 -4.47 -10.22
N THR A 850 40.55 -3.16 -10.09
CA THR A 850 41.19 -2.59 -8.91
C THR A 850 40.37 -2.90 -7.65
N GLY A 851 40.97 -3.60 -6.70
CA GLY A 851 40.32 -4.08 -5.47
C GLY A 851 39.83 -5.53 -5.53
N ALA A 852 39.65 -6.11 -6.72
CA ALA A 852 39.29 -7.53 -6.89
C ALA A 852 40.52 -8.45 -6.99
N TYR A 853 41.66 -7.92 -7.46
CA TYR A 853 42.87 -8.70 -7.74
C TYR A 853 44.15 -7.94 -7.35
N ASN A 854 45.12 -8.65 -6.79
CA ASN A 854 46.40 -8.10 -6.34
C ASN A 854 47.53 -8.41 -7.34
N TYR A 855 47.78 -7.44 -8.22
CA TYR A 855 48.87 -7.48 -9.20
C TYR A 855 50.27 -7.67 -8.58
N LYS A 856 50.46 -7.37 -7.27
CA LYS A 856 51.76 -7.58 -6.59
C LYS A 856 52.04 -9.03 -6.20
N THR A 857 51.02 -9.90 -6.17
CA THR A 857 51.14 -11.28 -5.67
C THR A 857 50.51 -12.34 -6.57
N ASP A 858 50.08 -11.98 -7.78
CA ASP A 858 49.40 -12.87 -8.74
C ASP A 858 48.18 -13.61 -8.13
N SER A 859 47.36 -12.89 -7.35
CA SER A 859 46.26 -13.49 -6.58
C SER A 859 45.00 -12.64 -6.50
N PHE A 860 43.84 -13.30 -6.59
CA PHE A 860 42.53 -12.68 -6.36
C PHE A 860 42.31 -12.37 -4.88
N ILE A 861 41.63 -11.25 -4.59
CA ILE A 861 41.34 -10.80 -3.23
C ILE A 861 40.10 -11.55 -2.73
N VAL A 862 40.26 -12.25 -1.60
CA VAL A 862 39.19 -13.00 -0.93
C VAL A 862 38.36 -12.03 -0.08
N TYR A 863 37.04 -12.09 -0.25
CA TYR A 863 36.07 -11.24 0.44
C TYR A 863 35.21 -12.01 1.45
N ASP A 864 35.01 -13.32 1.26
CA ASP A 864 34.30 -14.19 2.21
C ASP A 864 34.95 -15.58 2.31
N GLY A 865 34.90 -16.15 3.52
CA GLY A 865 35.59 -17.38 3.90
C GLY A 865 37.08 -17.35 3.54
N SER A 866 37.54 -18.42 2.88
CA SER A 866 38.90 -18.54 2.33
C SER A 866 38.93 -18.66 0.80
N THR A 867 37.76 -18.61 0.14
CA THR A 867 37.60 -19.03 -1.26
C THR A 867 36.66 -18.18 -2.10
N TRP A 868 35.94 -17.21 -1.55
CA TRP A 868 35.04 -16.34 -2.33
C TRP A 868 35.72 -15.03 -2.73
N VAL A 869 35.72 -14.74 -4.02
CA VAL A 869 36.37 -13.58 -4.65
C VAL A 869 35.37 -12.81 -5.51
N THR A 870 35.69 -11.58 -5.91
CA THR A 870 34.78 -10.76 -6.74
C THR A 870 34.53 -11.41 -8.11
N ALA A 871 33.26 -11.54 -8.50
CA ALA A 871 32.84 -12.02 -9.81
C ALA A 871 33.19 -11.03 -10.93
N SER A 872 33.53 -11.51 -12.12
CA SER A 872 33.77 -10.63 -13.28
C SER A 872 32.47 -9.95 -13.72
N LYS A 873 32.57 -8.75 -14.31
CA LYS A 873 31.42 -8.04 -14.90
C LYS A 873 30.69 -8.90 -15.94
N ALA A 874 31.41 -9.78 -16.66
CA ALA A 874 30.81 -10.74 -17.59
C ALA A 874 30.02 -11.85 -16.85
N ALA A 875 30.51 -12.35 -15.73
CA ALA A 875 29.77 -13.33 -14.90
C ALA A 875 28.51 -12.71 -14.28
N VAL A 876 28.61 -11.47 -13.77
CA VAL A 876 27.44 -10.72 -13.28
C VAL A 876 26.43 -10.51 -14.40
N ALA A 877 26.85 -10.05 -15.58
CA ALA A 877 25.96 -9.88 -16.73
C ALA A 877 25.27 -11.18 -17.18
N TYR A 878 25.97 -12.32 -17.14
CA TYR A 878 25.41 -13.63 -17.45
C TYR A 878 24.30 -14.06 -16.48
N TYR A 879 24.52 -13.92 -15.17
CA TYR A 879 23.54 -14.29 -14.14
C TYR A 879 22.42 -13.25 -13.96
N MET A 880 22.67 -11.99 -14.33
CA MET A 880 21.66 -10.93 -14.29
C MET A 880 20.72 -10.97 -15.51
N ASP A 881 21.06 -11.66 -16.61
CA ASP A 881 20.19 -11.78 -17.81
C ASP A 881 19.18 -12.93 -17.66
N PRO A 882 17.87 -12.66 -17.48
CA PRO A 882 16.89 -13.73 -17.23
C PRO A 882 16.75 -14.70 -18.39
N ARG A 883 17.05 -14.27 -19.62
CA ARG A 883 16.95 -15.07 -20.87
C ARG A 883 17.93 -16.26 -20.91
N ASN A 884 18.91 -16.29 -20.01
CA ASN A 884 19.80 -17.43 -19.83
C ASN A 884 19.17 -18.59 -19.04
N PHE A 885 18.02 -18.36 -18.39
CA PHE A 885 17.42 -19.29 -17.42
C PHE A 885 15.95 -19.59 -17.71
N LEU A 886 15.45 -19.24 -18.90
CA LEU A 886 14.09 -19.54 -19.36
C LEU A 886 14.02 -20.97 -19.92
N ASP A 887 14.19 -21.94 -19.02
CA ASP A 887 14.00 -23.36 -19.24
C ASP A 887 13.42 -24.04 -18.00
N GLU A 888 12.91 -25.25 -18.18
CA GLU A 888 12.12 -26.01 -17.19
C GLU A 888 12.86 -26.31 -15.88
N ASN A 889 14.19 -26.18 -15.84
CA ASN A 889 15.00 -26.42 -14.64
C ASN A 889 15.41 -25.12 -13.95
N ASN A 890 15.65 -24.05 -14.73
CA ASN A 890 16.31 -22.84 -14.26
C ASN A 890 15.34 -21.66 -14.02
N ILE A 891 14.11 -21.72 -14.52
CA ILE A 891 13.11 -20.64 -14.41
C ILE A 891 12.63 -20.41 -12.98
N PHE A 892 12.69 -21.43 -12.12
CA PHE A 892 12.23 -21.37 -10.72
C PHE A 892 12.90 -20.31 -9.84
N GLN A 893 14.02 -19.72 -10.27
CA GLN A 893 14.57 -18.53 -9.61
C GLN A 893 13.66 -17.28 -9.72
N PHE A 894 12.71 -17.30 -10.66
CA PHE A 894 11.69 -16.28 -10.89
C PHE A 894 10.30 -16.67 -10.36
N GLU A 895 10.14 -17.82 -9.70
CA GLU A 895 8.84 -18.20 -9.09
C GLU A 895 8.38 -17.11 -8.11
N ILE A 896 7.10 -16.75 -8.16
CA ILE A 896 6.47 -15.85 -7.19
C ILE A 896 6.34 -16.57 -5.85
N LEU A 897 7.06 -16.04 -4.86
CA LEU A 897 7.16 -16.57 -3.51
C LEU A 897 6.12 -15.96 -2.55
N ASP A 898 5.15 -15.18 -3.05
CA ASP A 898 3.95 -14.76 -2.32
C ASP A 898 2.94 -15.93 -2.18
N TYR A 899 2.05 -15.86 -1.18
CA TYR A 899 0.94 -16.80 -1.05
C TYR A 899 -0.16 -16.50 -2.07
N ASN A 900 -0.52 -17.49 -2.89
CA ASN A 900 -1.69 -17.45 -3.76
C ASN A 900 -2.61 -18.65 -3.49
N PRO A 901 -3.72 -18.45 -2.78
CA PRO A 901 -4.57 -19.54 -2.31
C PRO A 901 -5.33 -20.27 -3.44
N LYS A 902 -5.45 -19.69 -4.65
CA LYS A 902 -6.16 -20.31 -5.79
C LYS A 902 -5.48 -21.56 -6.35
N TYR A 903 -4.18 -21.74 -6.12
CA TYR A 903 -3.44 -22.91 -6.61
C TYR A 903 -2.47 -23.52 -5.61
N GLN A 904 -2.06 -22.79 -4.56
CA GLN A 904 -1.12 -23.30 -3.56
C GLN A 904 -1.86 -24.06 -2.46
N ASN A 905 -1.89 -25.39 -2.58
CA ASN A 905 -2.75 -26.31 -1.83
C ASN A 905 -1.99 -27.45 -1.12
N ILE A 906 -2.67 -28.20 -0.24
CA ILE A 906 -2.17 -29.35 0.52
C ILE A 906 -1.58 -30.42 -0.40
N ALA A 907 -2.22 -30.73 -1.53
CA ALA A 907 -1.73 -31.76 -2.46
C ALA A 907 -0.35 -31.43 -3.04
N GLY A 908 -0.12 -30.17 -3.44
CA GLY A 908 1.20 -29.70 -3.88
C GLY A 908 2.23 -29.68 -2.76
N ILE A 909 1.83 -29.31 -1.52
CA ILE A 909 2.74 -29.36 -0.37
C ILE A 909 3.15 -30.80 -0.06
N GLU A 910 2.23 -31.76 -0.06
CA GLU A 910 2.56 -33.17 0.16
C GLU A 910 3.43 -33.75 -0.97
N ASN A 911 3.22 -33.36 -2.23
CA ASN A 911 4.14 -33.70 -3.32
C ASN A 911 5.57 -33.14 -3.08
N ILE A 912 5.69 -31.93 -2.54
CA ILE A 912 7.00 -31.35 -2.15
C ILE A 912 7.59 -32.10 -0.96
N LEU A 913 6.81 -32.42 0.07
CA LEU A 913 7.26 -33.12 1.28
C LEU A 913 7.56 -34.61 1.03
N LYS A 914 7.09 -35.19 -0.07
CA LYS A 914 7.29 -36.58 -0.51
C LYS A 914 8.73 -37.05 -0.34
N GLY A 915 8.90 -38.24 0.23
CA GLY A 915 10.22 -38.80 0.54
C GLY A 915 10.92 -38.15 1.75
N THR A 916 10.18 -37.53 2.66
CA THR A 916 10.68 -37.03 3.95
C THR A 916 9.77 -37.48 5.09
N ALA A 917 10.26 -37.38 6.34
CA ALA A 917 9.49 -37.70 7.55
C ALA A 917 8.26 -36.80 7.79
N MET A 918 8.05 -35.76 6.96
CA MET A 918 6.90 -34.87 7.04
C MET A 918 5.74 -35.29 6.12
N TYR A 919 5.99 -36.17 5.14
CA TYR A 919 5.03 -36.59 4.12
C TYR A 919 3.85 -37.37 4.74
N ASN A 920 2.63 -36.89 4.50
CA ASN A 920 1.37 -37.40 5.08
C ASN A 920 1.42 -37.61 6.60
N THR A 921 2.29 -36.87 7.29
CA THR A 921 2.58 -37.07 8.71
C THR A 921 1.91 -36.00 9.57
N THR A 922 1.24 -36.41 10.64
CA THR A 922 0.67 -35.53 11.66
C THR A 922 1.60 -35.36 12.86
N PHE A 923 1.46 -34.23 13.56
CA PHE A 923 2.05 -33.99 14.86
C PHE A 923 1.04 -33.30 15.77
N ASP A 924 1.18 -33.52 17.08
CA ASP A 924 0.41 -32.81 18.09
C ASP A 924 1.16 -31.55 18.56
N TYR A 925 0.41 -30.51 18.90
CA TYR A 925 0.91 -29.35 19.62
C TYR A 925 -0.14 -28.87 20.63
N ILE A 926 0.31 -28.15 21.66
CA ILE A 926 -0.60 -27.42 22.56
C ILE A 926 -0.88 -26.05 21.94
N ASP A 927 -2.16 -25.73 21.74
CA ASP A 927 -2.62 -24.43 21.25
C ASP A 927 -2.53 -23.32 22.32
N ASP A 928 -2.86 -22.10 21.93
CA ASP A 928 -2.81 -20.94 22.82
C ASP A 928 -3.92 -20.91 23.90
N ALA A 929 -4.92 -21.79 23.82
CA ALA A 929 -5.96 -21.99 24.82
C ALA A 929 -5.65 -23.17 25.76
N GLY A 930 -4.57 -23.93 25.49
CA GLY A 930 -4.12 -25.07 26.29
C GLY A 930 -4.61 -26.44 25.79
N ASN A 931 -5.28 -26.51 24.64
CA ASN A 931 -5.78 -27.77 24.08
C ASN A 931 -4.69 -28.49 23.28
N THR A 932 -4.69 -29.82 23.30
CA THR A 932 -3.91 -30.63 22.36
C THR A 932 -4.60 -30.64 21.00
N VAL A 933 -3.91 -30.16 19.96
CA VAL A 933 -4.38 -30.12 18.57
C VAL A 933 -3.46 -30.96 17.69
N THR A 934 -4.02 -31.95 17.00
CA THR A 934 -3.33 -32.76 15.98
C THR A 934 -3.43 -32.08 14.62
N THR A 935 -2.30 -31.88 13.92
CA THR A 935 -2.29 -31.33 12.56
C THR A 935 -1.22 -31.97 11.67
N SER A 936 -1.46 -31.99 10.35
CA SER A 936 -0.48 -32.44 9.34
C SER A 936 0.57 -31.38 9.05
N TYR A 937 1.79 -31.77 8.68
CA TYR A 937 2.81 -30.80 8.23
C TYR A 937 2.33 -29.94 7.05
N ALA A 938 1.62 -30.48 6.06
CA ALA A 938 1.08 -29.68 4.96
C ALA A 938 0.12 -28.57 5.44
N LYS A 939 -0.83 -28.88 6.33
CA LYS A 939 -1.70 -27.86 6.96
C LYS A 939 -0.90 -26.83 7.77
N ALA A 940 0.18 -27.22 8.44
CA ALA A 940 1.04 -26.28 9.14
C ALA A 940 1.78 -25.32 8.18
N PHE A 941 2.25 -25.79 7.03
CA PHE A 941 2.86 -24.94 6.00
C PHE A 941 1.84 -24.04 5.28
N LEU A 942 0.61 -24.52 5.05
CA LEU A 942 -0.45 -23.73 4.44
C LEU A 942 -1.01 -22.67 5.41
N ALA A 943 -1.10 -22.99 6.72
CA ALA A 943 -1.34 -22.01 7.77
C ALA A 943 -0.22 -20.96 7.86
N ALA A 944 1.03 -21.39 7.71
CA ALA A 944 2.19 -20.50 7.70
C ALA A 944 2.14 -19.53 6.50
N ALA A 945 1.72 -20.01 5.33
CA ALA A 945 1.51 -19.18 4.14
C ALA A 945 0.37 -18.17 4.33
N ALA A 946 -0.80 -18.61 4.81
CA ALA A 946 -1.93 -17.74 5.10
C ALA A 946 -1.59 -16.64 6.14
N TYR A 947 -0.68 -16.91 7.07
CA TYR A 947 -0.23 -15.93 8.07
C TYR A 947 0.87 -14.97 7.59
N SER A 948 1.83 -15.48 6.80
CA SER A 948 3.05 -14.75 6.43
C SER A 948 3.04 -14.14 5.04
N GLU A 949 2.02 -14.46 4.25
CA GLU A 949 1.86 -14.12 2.83
C GLU A 949 3.00 -14.69 1.95
N VAL A 950 3.68 -15.75 2.42
CA VAL A 950 4.73 -16.48 1.68
C VAL A 950 4.16 -17.78 1.09
N SER A 951 4.54 -18.14 -0.14
CA SER A 951 4.20 -19.42 -0.78
C SER A 951 4.47 -20.63 0.15
N PRO A 952 3.49 -21.52 0.40
CA PRO A 952 3.69 -22.71 1.23
C PRO A 952 4.59 -23.71 0.53
N TYR A 953 4.65 -23.69 -0.81
CA TYR A 953 5.57 -24.49 -1.61
C TYR A 953 7.02 -24.01 -1.38
N HIS A 954 7.24 -22.70 -1.30
CA HIS A 954 8.54 -22.13 -0.91
C HIS A 954 8.92 -22.50 0.53
N LEU A 955 7.99 -22.38 1.48
CA LEU A 955 8.22 -22.73 2.89
C LEU A 955 8.54 -24.22 3.07
N ALA A 956 7.74 -25.10 2.46
CA ALA A 956 7.94 -26.55 2.51
C ALA A 956 9.23 -26.98 1.80
N SER A 957 9.58 -26.39 0.66
CA SER A 957 10.83 -26.70 -0.05
C SER A 957 12.08 -26.20 0.69
N ARG A 958 12.01 -25.05 1.39
CA ARG A 958 13.08 -24.62 2.31
C ARG A 958 13.20 -25.56 3.49
N ALA A 959 12.11 -25.87 4.20
CA ALA A 959 12.16 -26.79 5.33
C ALA A 959 12.70 -28.17 4.92
N LYS A 960 12.23 -28.73 3.79
CA LYS A 960 12.77 -29.98 3.23
C LYS A 960 14.29 -29.93 3.02
N GLN A 961 14.84 -28.81 2.55
CA GLN A 961 16.30 -28.64 2.37
C GLN A 961 17.06 -28.42 3.69
N GLU A 962 16.52 -27.65 4.64
CA GLU A 962 17.21 -27.26 5.87
C GLU A 962 17.21 -28.35 6.96
N ILE A 963 16.13 -29.15 7.05
CA ILE A 963 15.92 -30.06 8.18
C ILE A 963 15.75 -31.54 7.82
N THR A 964 15.70 -31.96 6.56
CA THR A 964 15.62 -33.39 6.22
C THR A 964 17.02 -34.02 6.27
N THR A 965 17.22 -35.04 7.10
CA THR A 965 18.49 -35.81 7.16
C THR A 965 18.39 -37.18 6.49
N GLY A 966 17.17 -37.66 6.24
CA GLY A 966 16.86 -38.90 5.55
C GLY A 966 15.36 -39.02 5.26
N SER A 967 14.94 -40.09 4.58
CA SER A 967 13.52 -40.26 4.20
C SER A 967 12.57 -40.38 5.40
N THR A 968 13.08 -40.78 6.57
CA THR A 968 12.33 -40.92 7.83
C THR A 968 12.94 -40.13 8.99
N THR A 969 13.99 -39.32 8.76
CA THR A 969 14.72 -38.60 9.81
C THR A 969 14.85 -37.12 9.52
N LEU A 970 14.77 -36.31 10.59
CA LEU A 970 14.94 -34.86 10.56
C LEU A 970 16.16 -34.43 11.39
N SER A 971 16.55 -33.17 11.25
CA SER A 971 17.61 -32.52 12.02
C SER A 971 17.23 -32.34 13.48
N ASN A 972 18.23 -32.37 14.37
CA ASN A 972 18.06 -32.03 15.79
C ASN A 972 17.56 -30.58 16.01
N SER A 973 17.63 -29.71 15.01
CA SER A 973 16.95 -28.40 15.03
C SER A 973 15.42 -28.51 15.20
N VAL A 974 14.81 -29.69 14.98
CA VAL A 974 13.36 -29.91 15.10
C VAL A 974 12.99 -31.20 15.86
N SER A 975 13.92 -31.82 16.59
CA SER A 975 13.59 -33.00 17.40
C SER A 975 12.74 -32.66 18.63
N GLY A 976 12.91 -31.47 19.20
CA GLY A 976 12.35 -31.08 20.51
C GLY A 976 13.10 -31.70 21.69
N THR A 977 14.18 -32.45 21.45
CA THR A 977 14.95 -33.22 22.45
C THR A 977 16.41 -32.80 22.56
N PHE A 978 16.81 -31.71 21.90
CA PHE A 978 18.19 -31.25 21.88
C PHE A 978 18.59 -30.62 23.23
N ALA A 979 19.68 -31.11 23.83
CA ALA A 979 20.07 -30.81 25.20
C ALA A 979 20.22 -29.30 25.49
N GLY A 980 19.56 -28.81 26.56
CA GLY A 980 19.49 -27.40 26.96
C GLY A 980 18.49 -26.54 26.18
N PHE A 981 17.85 -27.11 25.16
CA PHE A 981 16.86 -26.49 24.29
C PHE A 981 15.64 -27.41 24.06
N GLU A 982 15.31 -28.21 25.06
CA GLU A 982 14.19 -29.14 25.06
C GLU A 982 12.86 -28.40 24.82
N GLY A 983 11.97 -29.01 24.03
CA GLY A 983 10.71 -28.42 23.59
C GLY A 983 10.83 -27.32 22.52
N LEU A 984 12.03 -26.95 22.06
CA LEU A 984 12.20 -25.92 21.03
C LEU A 984 12.40 -26.52 19.64
N TYR A 985 11.93 -25.78 18.62
CA TYR A 985 11.94 -26.20 17.22
C TYR A 985 12.33 -25.04 16.29
N ASN A 986 13.09 -25.32 15.22
CA ASN A 986 13.47 -24.36 14.20
C ASN A 986 13.47 -25.00 12.79
N PHE A 987 12.33 -24.92 12.11
CA PHE A 987 12.10 -25.56 10.80
C PHE A 987 12.81 -24.91 9.60
N TYR A 988 13.35 -23.70 9.77
CA TYR A 988 14.02 -22.93 8.70
C TYR A 988 15.43 -22.49 9.07
N ASN A 989 16.02 -23.09 10.10
CA ASN A 989 17.39 -22.82 10.55
C ASN A 989 17.67 -21.35 10.93
N ILE A 990 16.63 -20.55 11.23
CA ILE A 990 16.72 -19.10 11.42
C ILE A 990 17.59 -18.78 12.64
N GLY A 991 18.60 -17.94 12.46
CA GLY A 991 19.56 -17.60 13.52
C GLY A 991 20.62 -18.68 13.77
N ALA A 992 20.64 -19.77 13.01
CA ALA A 992 21.77 -20.69 12.96
C ALA A 992 22.93 -20.05 12.18
N TYR A 993 24.13 -20.12 12.74
CA TYR A 993 25.38 -19.70 12.09
C TYR A 993 26.52 -20.59 12.56
N ASN A 994 27.52 -20.79 11.70
CA ASN A 994 28.66 -21.65 12.00
C ASN A 994 29.39 -21.18 13.27
N SER A 995 29.70 -22.12 14.16
CA SER A 995 30.28 -21.82 15.47
C SER A 995 31.00 -23.04 16.04
N THR A 996 32.14 -22.80 16.69
CA THR A 996 32.97 -23.82 17.33
C THR A 996 32.56 -24.13 18.78
N VAL A 997 31.48 -23.51 19.28
CA VAL A 997 30.93 -23.80 20.62
C VAL A 997 30.11 -25.11 20.61
N ALA A 998 29.93 -25.72 21.78
CA ALA A 998 29.12 -26.92 21.93
C ALA A 998 27.71 -26.74 21.33
N GLY A 999 27.28 -27.70 20.52
CA GLY A 999 26.01 -27.67 19.79
C GLY A 999 25.99 -26.80 18.52
N GLY A 1000 27.04 -26.02 18.26
CA GLY A 1000 27.30 -25.33 16.98
C GLY A 1000 26.12 -24.52 16.44
N ALA A 1001 25.87 -24.65 15.13
CA ALA A 1001 24.80 -23.92 14.44
C ALA A 1001 23.39 -24.27 14.96
N ILE A 1002 23.15 -25.52 15.37
CA ILE A 1002 21.86 -25.99 15.90
C ILE A 1002 21.54 -25.28 17.22
N ALA A 1003 22.51 -25.20 18.15
CA ALA A 1003 22.35 -24.47 19.39
C ALA A 1003 22.11 -22.97 19.17
N ASN A 1004 22.74 -22.36 18.16
CA ASN A 1004 22.47 -20.96 17.78
C ASN A 1004 21.04 -20.78 17.24
N GLY A 1005 20.57 -21.66 16.35
CA GLY A 1005 19.21 -21.65 15.83
C GLY A 1005 18.15 -21.90 16.91
N LEU A 1006 18.40 -22.80 17.86
CA LEU A 1006 17.48 -23.06 18.99
C LEU A 1006 17.53 -21.96 20.06
N LYS A 1007 18.65 -21.26 20.21
CA LYS A 1007 18.75 -20.03 21.00
C LYS A 1007 17.92 -18.89 20.38
N TYR A 1008 17.89 -18.79 19.05
CA TYR A 1008 16.95 -17.90 18.37
C TYR A 1008 15.50 -18.34 18.61
N ALA A 1009 15.18 -19.63 18.46
CA ALA A 1009 13.86 -20.18 18.75
C ALA A 1009 13.36 -19.86 20.18
N LYS A 1010 14.27 -19.77 21.16
CA LYS A 1010 13.99 -19.47 22.59
C LYS A 1010 13.73 -18.00 22.89
N SER A 1011 14.36 -17.07 22.17
CA SER A 1011 14.43 -15.65 22.59
C SER A 1011 14.33 -14.63 21.46
N GLY A 1012 14.38 -15.06 20.20
CA GLY A 1012 14.22 -14.24 19.02
C GLY A 1012 15.29 -13.17 18.81
N SER A 1013 14.85 -12.07 18.22
CA SER A 1013 15.64 -10.84 17.99
C SER A 1013 15.58 -9.89 19.19
N THR A 1014 16.23 -8.72 19.08
CA THR A 1014 16.05 -7.60 20.03
C THR A 1014 14.76 -6.79 19.80
N SER A 1015 13.99 -7.08 18.74
CA SER A 1015 12.72 -6.42 18.44
C SER A 1015 11.54 -7.22 19.02
N ALA A 1016 10.95 -6.71 20.10
CA ALA A 1016 9.77 -7.32 20.72
C ALA A 1016 8.63 -7.55 19.72
N THR A 1017 8.32 -6.56 18.86
CA THR A 1017 7.29 -6.66 17.83
C THR A 1017 7.58 -7.76 16.81
N LEU A 1018 8.84 -7.92 16.39
CA LEU A 1018 9.22 -9.01 15.50
C LEU A 1018 9.05 -10.36 16.21
N ASN A 1019 9.49 -10.47 17.47
CA ASN A 1019 9.39 -11.71 18.23
C ASN A 1019 7.92 -12.13 18.44
N THR A 1020 7.04 -11.21 18.81
CA THR A 1020 5.59 -11.45 18.95
C THR A 1020 4.97 -11.89 17.63
N ASN A 1021 5.20 -11.17 16.53
CA ASN A 1021 4.63 -11.56 15.23
C ASN A 1021 5.25 -12.87 14.71
N SER A 1022 6.50 -13.17 15.06
CA SER A 1022 7.16 -14.43 14.70
C SER A 1022 6.85 -15.57 15.69
N LEU A 1023 5.83 -15.44 16.55
CA LEU A 1023 5.39 -16.46 17.51
C LEU A 1023 6.50 -16.99 18.46
N ILE A 1024 7.55 -16.21 18.72
CA ILE A 1024 8.62 -16.57 19.67
C ILE A 1024 8.04 -16.61 21.10
N PRO A 1025 8.34 -17.63 21.92
CA PRO A 1025 9.23 -18.77 21.64
C PRO A 1025 8.58 -19.86 20.77
N TRP A 1026 9.39 -20.53 19.96
CA TRP A 1026 8.98 -21.70 19.16
C TRP A 1026 9.01 -22.99 19.99
N ASN A 1027 8.19 -22.99 21.06
CA ASN A 1027 8.03 -24.10 22.00
C ASN A 1027 7.13 -25.24 21.51
N ASN A 1028 6.69 -25.20 20.25
CA ASN A 1028 6.06 -26.32 19.55
C ASN A 1028 6.34 -26.22 18.03
N ARG A 1029 6.08 -27.31 17.30
CA ARG A 1029 6.34 -27.40 15.85
C ARG A 1029 5.53 -26.38 15.04
N TYR A 1030 4.25 -26.21 15.35
CA TYR A 1030 3.35 -25.27 14.67
C TYR A 1030 3.85 -23.83 14.75
N ARG A 1031 4.19 -23.34 15.95
CA ARG A 1031 4.74 -21.99 16.18
C ARG A 1031 6.08 -21.77 15.47
N SER A 1032 6.90 -22.81 15.33
CA SER A 1032 8.14 -22.76 14.53
C SER A 1032 7.86 -22.62 13.03
N ILE A 1033 6.95 -23.42 12.48
CA ILE A 1033 6.59 -23.43 11.06
C ILE A 1033 5.88 -22.11 10.67
N VAL A 1034 4.90 -21.67 11.45
CA VAL A 1034 4.12 -20.44 11.19
C VAL A 1034 4.90 -19.17 11.54
N GLY A 1035 5.58 -19.17 12.69
CA GLY A 1035 6.36 -18.02 13.17
C GLY A 1035 7.66 -17.78 12.40
N GLY A 1036 8.34 -18.85 11.98
CA GLY A 1036 9.52 -18.75 11.12
C GLY A 1036 9.19 -18.25 9.71
N ALA A 1037 8.04 -18.65 9.17
CA ALA A 1037 7.55 -18.14 7.88
C ALA A 1037 7.31 -16.62 7.91
N TYR A 1038 6.75 -16.09 9.00
CA TYR A 1038 6.59 -14.63 9.17
C TYR A 1038 7.93 -13.90 9.05
N ILE A 1039 9.03 -14.44 9.59
CA ILE A 1039 10.37 -13.83 9.46
C ILE A 1039 10.81 -13.80 8.00
N ILE A 1040 10.60 -14.88 7.24
CA ILE A 1040 10.94 -14.98 5.81
C ILE A 1040 10.13 -13.94 5.02
N GLY A 1041 8.82 -13.88 5.23
CA GLY A 1041 7.91 -12.94 4.58
C GLY A 1041 8.23 -11.48 4.87
N TYR A 1042 8.33 -11.13 6.15
CA TYR A 1042 8.68 -9.79 6.62
C TYR A 1042 10.05 -9.31 6.11
N SER A 1043 11.02 -10.23 6.01
CA SER A 1043 12.39 -9.87 5.62
C SER A 1043 12.54 -9.62 4.12
N TYR A 1044 11.77 -10.28 3.25
CA TYR A 1044 11.97 -10.17 1.79
C TYR A 1044 10.68 -10.00 0.99
N ILE A 1045 9.69 -10.88 1.17
CA ILE A 1045 8.46 -10.91 0.36
C ILE A 1045 7.68 -9.59 0.51
N ALA A 1046 7.41 -9.17 1.75
CA ALA A 1046 6.77 -7.89 2.10
C ALA A 1046 7.63 -6.63 1.80
N ARG A 1047 8.77 -6.80 1.12
CA ARG A 1047 9.59 -5.71 0.55
C ARG A 1047 9.49 -5.62 -0.97
N GLY A 1048 8.80 -6.56 -1.63
CA GLY A 1048 8.82 -6.76 -3.07
C GLY A 1048 9.98 -7.63 -3.56
N GLN A 1049 10.78 -8.25 -2.66
CA GLN A 1049 11.81 -9.22 -3.02
C GLN A 1049 11.20 -10.62 -3.09
N ASN A 1050 10.19 -10.78 -3.94
CA ASN A 1050 9.28 -11.92 -3.98
C ASN A 1050 9.67 -13.02 -4.98
N THR A 1051 10.92 -13.02 -5.47
CA THR A 1051 11.53 -14.13 -6.22
C THR A 1051 12.96 -14.35 -5.71
N ILE A 1052 13.53 -15.54 -5.92
CA ILE A 1052 14.92 -15.84 -5.51
C ILE A 1052 15.89 -14.88 -6.22
N TYR A 1053 15.62 -14.54 -7.48
CA TYR A 1053 16.35 -13.51 -8.23
C TYR A 1053 16.28 -12.13 -7.56
N LEU A 1054 15.09 -11.66 -7.15
CA LEU A 1054 14.95 -10.36 -6.48
C LEU A 1054 15.50 -10.36 -5.05
N GLN A 1055 15.62 -11.52 -4.40
CA GLN A 1055 16.37 -11.69 -3.15
C GLN A 1055 17.89 -11.57 -3.39
N LYS A 1056 18.41 -12.06 -4.53
CA LYS A 1056 19.84 -11.91 -4.88
C LYS A 1056 20.23 -10.53 -5.37
N PHE A 1057 19.47 -9.94 -6.28
CA PHE A 1057 19.88 -8.73 -7.01
C PHE A 1057 19.17 -7.45 -6.53
N ASN A 1058 18.04 -7.58 -5.83
CA ASN A 1058 17.14 -6.48 -5.43
C ASN A 1058 16.97 -5.37 -6.49
N MET A 1059 16.31 -5.73 -7.58
CA MET A 1059 15.94 -4.81 -8.66
C MET A 1059 14.62 -4.07 -8.38
N THR A 1060 14.21 -4.00 -7.11
CA THR A 1060 13.02 -3.26 -6.67
C THR A 1060 13.37 -1.80 -6.37
N GLN A 1061 12.37 -0.93 -6.28
CA GLN A 1061 12.56 0.46 -5.85
C GLN A 1061 12.99 0.61 -4.37
N LYS A 1062 12.89 -0.46 -3.57
CA LYS A 1062 13.10 -0.45 -2.11
C LYS A 1062 14.49 -0.98 -1.77
N SER A 1063 15.44 -0.07 -1.59
CA SER A 1063 16.86 -0.39 -1.33
C SER A 1063 17.55 -1.07 -2.52
N THR A 1064 17.30 -0.61 -3.74
CA THR A 1064 17.85 -1.14 -5.00
C THR A 1064 19.35 -1.42 -4.93
N TYR A 1065 19.80 -2.56 -5.47
CA TYR A 1065 21.19 -3.07 -5.39
C TYR A 1065 21.71 -3.35 -3.96
N ALA A 1066 20.87 -3.23 -2.94
CA ALA A 1066 21.19 -3.50 -1.54
C ALA A 1066 20.11 -4.39 -0.90
N HIS A 1067 20.27 -4.77 0.37
CA HIS A 1067 19.39 -5.74 1.03
C HIS A 1067 19.29 -7.08 0.26
N GLN A 1068 20.41 -7.49 -0.31
CA GLN A 1068 20.56 -8.78 -0.98
C GLN A 1068 20.69 -9.90 0.07
N TYR A 1069 20.00 -11.01 -0.13
CA TYR A 1069 20.02 -12.18 0.76
C TYR A 1069 21.37 -12.91 0.77
N MET A 1070 22.14 -12.80 -0.32
CA MET A 1070 23.35 -13.59 -0.57
C MET A 1070 24.31 -12.90 -1.54
N SER A 1071 25.62 -13.02 -1.29
CA SER A 1071 26.66 -12.43 -2.15
C SER A 1071 27.06 -13.32 -3.32
N ASN A 1072 26.84 -14.64 -3.25
CA ASN A 1072 27.15 -15.58 -4.34
C ASN A 1072 26.28 -15.27 -5.57
N VAL A 1073 26.91 -14.86 -6.67
CA VAL A 1073 26.22 -14.52 -7.94
C VAL A 1073 25.52 -15.73 -8.58
N GLU A 1074 26.03 -16.94 -8.34
CA GLU A 1074 25.52 -18.18 -8.92
C GLU A 1074 24.28 -18.73 -8.16
N ALA A 1075 23.90 -18.10 -7.05
CA ALA A 1075 22.95 -18.64 -6.09
C ALA A 1075 21.51 -18.81 -6.62
N PRO A 1076 20.86 -17.82 -7.28
CA PRO A 1076 19.48 -17.99 -7.77
C PRO A 1076 19.31 -19.16 -8.73
N TYR A 1077 20.26 -19.31 -9.66
CA TYR A 1077 20.35 -20.46 -10.55
C TYR A 1077 20.48 -21.78 -9.77
N SER A 1078 21.33 -21.82 -8.74
CA SER A 1078 21.53 -23.04 -7.95
C SER A 1078 20.35 -23.40 -7.04
N GLU A 1079 19.63 -22.42 -6.49
CA GLU A 1079 18.47 -22.62 -5.63
C GLU A 1079 17.21 -22.92 -6.44
N GLY A 1080 16.97 -22.21 -7.55
CA GLY A 1080 15.86 -22.47 -8.46
C GLY A 1080 15.86 -23.93 -8.96
N ARG A 1081 17.03 -24.46 -9.32
CA ARG A 1081 17.17 -25.88 -9.70
C ARG A 1081 16.81 -26.87 -8.59
N ARG A 1082 16.93 -26.50 -7.31
CA ARG A 1082 16.50 -27.35 -6.19
C ARG A 1082 14.99 -27.29 -5.97
N VAL A 1083 14.37 -26.13 -6.24
CA VAL A 1083 12.91 -25.99 -6.26
C VAL A 1083 12.33 -26.83 -7.41
N ALA A 1084 12.88 -26.71 -8.62
CA ALA A 1084 12.53 -27.55 -9.77
C ALA A 1084 12.60 -29.05 -9.43
N ALA A 1085 13.70 -29.49 -8.78
CA ALA A 1085 13.88 -30.88 -8.34
C ALA A 1085 12.88 -31.33 -7.25
N ALA A 1086 12.32 -30.41 -6.47
CA ALA A 1086 11.27 -30.71 -5.50
C ALA A 1086 9.87 -30.78 -6.16
N TYR A 1087 9.67 -30.11 -7.30
CA TYR A 1087 8.38 -29.98 -7.99
C TYR A 1087 8.20 -31.00 -9.14
N LEU A 1088 9.10 -32.00 -9.29
CA LEU A 1088 9.07 -33.08 -10.30
C LEU A 1088 7.83 -34.01 -10.32
N SER A 1089 6.77 -33.67 -9.57
CA SER A 1089 5.47 -34.35 -9.65
C SER A 1089 4.29 -33.36 -9.57
N MET A 1090 4.53 -32.12 -10.00
CA MET A 1090 3.57 -31.00 -9.96
C MET A 1090 3.31 -30.40 -11.36
N GLU A 1091 3.54 -31.16 -12.43
CA GLU A 1091 3.37 -30.75 -13.84
C GLU A 1091 1.99 -30.11 -14.12
N GLU A 1092 0.94 -30.67 -13.51
CA GLU A 1092 -0.44 -30.18 -13.63
C GLU A 1092 -0.81 -29.01 -12.69
N THR A 1093 0.16 -28.49 -11.91
CA THR A 1093 -0.06 -27.41 -10.94
C THR A 1093 0.25 -26.05 -11.58
N PRO A 1094 -0.64 -25.05 -11.47
CA PRO A 1094 -0.31 -23.68 -11.88
C PRO A 1094 0.88 -23.12 -11.12
N ILE A 1095 1.78 -22.42 -11.82
CA ILE A 1095 2.94 -21.74 -11.21
C ILE A 1095 3.07 -20.38 -11.88
N VAL A 1096 3.24 -19.33 -11.07
CA VAL A 1096 3.39 -17.95 -11.57
C VAL A 1096 4.85 -17.51 -11.43
N PHE A 1097 5.43 -17.03 -12.51
CA PHE A 1097 6.80 -16.51 -12.56
C PHE A 1097 6.80 -14.99 -12.76
N SER A 1098 7.59 -14.27 -11.98
CA SER A 1098 7.82 -12.82 -12.07
C SER A 1098 9.23 -12.57 -12.60
N ILE A 1099 9.31 -12.40 -13.91
CA ILE A 1099 10.57 -12.47 -14.68
C ILE A 1099 11.06 -11.05 -14.97
N PRO A 1100 12.26 -10.64 -14.53
CA PRO A 1100 12.77 -9.29 -14.73
C PRO A 1100 12.88 -8.86 -16.20
N VAL A 1101 12.56 -7.59 -16.45
CA VAL A 1101 12.83 -6.87 -17.71
C VAL A 1101 13.50 -5.55 -17.37
N TYR A 1102 14.58 -5.22 -18.09
CA TYR A 1102 15.35 -3.98 -17.91
C TYR A 1102 15.17 -3.04 -19.12
N ASN A 1103 15.34 -1.75 -18.88
CA ASN A 1103 15.53 -0.78 -19.94
C ASN A 1103 16.91 -0.98 -20.60
N ASN A 1104 16.99 -0.81 -21.92
CA ASN A 1104 18.25 -0.89 -22.69
C ASN A 1104 19.04 -2.21 -22.55
N MET A 1105 18.36 -3.35 -22.41
CA MET A 1105 19.01 -4.67 -22.44
C MET A 1105 19.80 -4.90 -23.75
N PRO A 1106 20.87 -5.73 -23.72
CA PRO A 1106 21.51 -6.22 -24.93
C PRO A 1106 20.48 -6.96 -25.81
N ALA A 1107 20.52 -6.73 -27.12
CA ALA A 1107 19.53 -7.30 -28.06
C ALA A 1107 19.46 -8.83 -27.94
N GLU A 1108 20.63 -9.48 -28.02
CA GLU A 1108 20.83 -10.89 -27.73
C GLU A 1108 21.02 -11.15 -26.23
N LYS A 1109 20.85 -12.41 -25.79
CA LYS A 1109 21.15 -12.80 -24.41
C LYS A 1109 22.65 -12.91 -24.16
N VAL A 1110 23.09 -12.51 -22.96
CA VAL A 1110 24.50 -12.49 -22.58
C VAL A 1110 25.06 -13.92 -22.51
N SER A 1111 26.07 -14.24 -23.32
CA SER A 1111 26.72 -15.55 -23.29
C SER A 1111 27.54 -15.75 -22.00
N ALA A 1112 27.74 -17.02 -21.61
CA ALA A 1112 28.60 -17.36 -20.48
C ALA A 1112 30.05 -16.88 -20.73
N PRO A 1113 30.79 -16.37 -19.72
CA PRO A 1113 32.15 -15.87 -19.88
C PRO A 1113 33.09 -16.85 -20.58
N ALA A 1114 33.54 -16.46 -21.78
CA ALA A 1114 34.58 -17.15 -22.53
C ALA A 1114 35.93 -17.08 -21.79
N ALA A 1115 36.80 -18.07 -21.99
CA ALA A 1115 38.09 -18.16 -21.30
C ALA A 1115 38.96 -16.91 -21.55
N VAL A 1116 39.50 -16.33 -20.48
CA VAL A 1116 40.47 -15.22 -20.53
C VAL A 1116 41.77 -15.62 -19.84
N SER A 1117 42.88 -15.12 -20.38
CA SER A 1117 44.22 -15.23 -19.81
C SER A 1117 44.44 -14.29 -18.62
N ASN A 1118 45.58 -14.41 -17.93
CA ASN A 1118 46.00 -13.51 -16.86
C ASN A 1118 46.64 -12.21 -17.42
N PRO A 1119 46.15 -11.00 -17.07
CA PRO A 1119 46.65 -9.70 -17.55
C PRO A 1119 47.89 -9.17 -16.79
N ASN A 1120 48.43 -9.92 -15.82
CA ASN A 1120 49.47 -9.39 -14.93
C ASN A 1120 50.86 -9.35 -15.59
N ASN A 1121 51.23 -8.16 -16.09
CA ASN A 1121 52.53 -7.85 -16.71
C ASN A 1121 53.51 -7.10 -15.79
N TYR A 1122 53.36 -7.16 -14.46
CA TYR A 1122 54.31 -6.50 -13.56
C TYR A 1122 55.59 -7.35 -13.32
N LEU A 1123 56.70 -6.67 -13.03
CA LEU A 1123 57.90 -7.27 -12.45
C LEU A 1123 57.75 -7.45 -10.93
N SER A 1124 58.25 -8.57 -10.41
CA SER A 1124 58.48 -8.82 -8.97
C SER A 1124 59.87 -8.34 -8.52
N ALA A 1125 60.85 -8.32 -9.43
CA ALA A 1125 62.18 -7.77 -9.20
C ALA A 1125 62.77 -7.16 -10.49
N LEU A 1126 63.59 -6.13 -10.31
CA LEU A 1126 64.46 -5.53 -11.32
C LEU A 1126 65.78 -5.13 -10.65
N SER A 1127 66.90 -5.57 -11.20
CA SER A 1127 68.26 -5.33 -10.68
C SER A 1127 69.20 -5.01 -11.84
N VAL A 1128 70.17 -4.15 -11.60
CA VAL A 1128 71.25 -3.83 -12.54
C VAL A 1128 72.58 -4.02 -11.81
N LYS A 1129 73.57 -4.65 -12.44
CA LYS A 1129 74.85 -4.98 -11.83
C LYS A 1129 76.03 -4.53 -12.69
N ASP A 1130 77.16 -4.22 -12.05
CA ASP A 1130 78.43 -3.96 -12.73
C ASP A 1130 79.09 -5.27 -13.25
N ASN A 1131 80.23 -5.12 -13.94
CA ASN A 1131 81.01 -6.25 -14.45
C ASN A 1131 81.65 -7.15 -13.36
N ASN A 1132 81.60 -6.75 -12.09
CA ASN A 1132 82.06 -7.53 -10.94
C ASN A 1132 80.90 -8.27 -10.24
N GLY A 1133 79.65 -8.00 -10.63
CA GLY A 1133 78.44 -8.53 -10.00
C GLY A 1133 77.89 -7.69 -8.83
N ASN A 1134 78.44 -6.50 -8.58
CA ASN A 1134 77.92 -5.57 -7.57
C ASN A 1134 76.61 -4.96 -8.05
N GLU A 1135 75.61 -4.85 -7.17
CA GLU A 1135 74.32 -4.24 -7.48
C GLU A 1135 74.39 -2.70 -7.53
N LEU A 1136 73.82 -2.12 -8.58
CA LEU A 1136 73.82 -0.70 -8.89
C LEU A 1136 72.45 -0.08 -8.56
N ILE A 1137 72.45 1.05 -7.86
CA ILE A 1137 71.24 1.63 -7.27
C ILE A 1137 70.44 2.41 -8.32
N LEU A 1138 69.31 1.84 -8.75
CA LEU A 1138 68.30 2.53 -9.55
C LEU A 1138 67.65 3.68 -8.76
N THR A 1139 67.42 4.81 -9.45
CA THR A 1139 66.68 5.97 -8.92
C THR A 1139 65.42 6.20 -9.75
N PRO A 1140 64.20 6.16 -9.16
CA PRO A 1140 63.89 5.70 -7.81
C PRO A 1140 64.20 4.20 -7.63
N THR A 1141 64.33 3.73 -6.39
CA THR A 1141 64.52 2.30 -6.12
C THR A 1141 63.31 1.49 -6.62
N PHE A 1142 63.57 0.36 -7.29
CA PHE A 1142 62.51 -0.49 -7.82
C PHE A 1142 61.54 -0.96 -6.72
N THR A 1143 60.24 -0.92 -7.01
CA THR A 1143 59.19 -1.47 -6.15
C THR A 1143 58.08 -2.09 -7.01
N VAL A 1144 57.46 -3.17 -6.51
CA VAL A 1144 56.41 -3.89 -7.25
C VAL A 1144 55.17 -3.00 -7.41
N CYS A 1145 54.73 -2.82 -8.65
CA CYS A 1145 53.76 -1.80 -9.09
C CYS A 1145 54.16 -0.35 -8.74
N GLY A 1146 55.46 -0.06 -8.71
CA GLY A 1146 56.04 1.29 -8.59
C GLY A 1146 56.30 1.93 -9.97
N SER A 1147 57.45 2.60 -10.11
CA SER A 1147 57.84 3.30 -11.35
C SER A 1147 58.01 2.37 -12.56
N GLU A 1148 57.75 2.93 -13.75
CA GLU A 1148 58.05 2.34 -15.06
C GLU A 1148 59.34 2.92 -15.68
N THR A 1149 59.91 3.97 -15.08
CA THR A 1149 61.17 4.61 -15.53
C THR A 1149 62.15 4.75 -14.37
N PHE A 1150 63.42 4.51 -14.66
CA PHE A 1150 64.54 4.57 -13.73
C PHE A 1150 65.74 5.26 -14.36
N ASP A 1151 66.45 6.04 -13.57
CA ASP A 1151 67.74 6.63 -13.92
C ASP A 1151 68.85 5.97 -13.11
N LEU A 1152 70.00 5.77 -13.75
CA LEU A 1152 71.21 5.19 -13.18
C LEU A 1152 72.43 5.98 -13.65
N ILE A 1153 73.35 6.28 -12.74
CA ILE A 1153 74.64 6.92 -13.06
C ILE A 1153 75.74 5.88 -12.82
N VAL A 1154 76.64 5.73 -13.80
CA VAL A 1154 77.79 4.82 -13.73
C VAL A 1154 79.10 5.57 -14.00
N ASP A 1155 80.18 5.10 -13.39
CA ASP A 1155 81.52 5.64 -13.61
C ASP A 1155 82.02 5.40 -15.04
N SER A 1156 82.90 6.27 -15.52
CA SER A 1156 83.62 6.16 -16.80
C SER A 1156 84.25 4.78 -17.09
N THR A 1157 84.62 4.03 -16.05
CA THR A 1157 85.21 2.69 -16.10
C THR A 1157 84.21 1.56 -16.33
N VAL A 1158 82.89 1.79 -16.22
CA VAL A 1158 81.87 0.77 -16.42
C VAL A 1158 81.62 0.54 -17.91
N GLU A 1159 82.24 -0.48 -18.50
CA GLU A 1159 82.10 -0.83 -19.92
C GLU A 1159 80.78 -1.54 -20.26
N SER A 1160 80.19 -2.25 -19.29
CA SER A 1160 78.91 -2.93 -19.45
C SER A 1160 78.18 -3.09 -18.11
N VAL A 1161 76.87 -3.38 -18.18
CA VAL A 1161 76.05 -3.78 -17.03
C VAL A 1161 75.27 -5.06 -17.34
N SER A 1162 74.93 -5.83 -16.31
CA SER A 1162 73.94 -6.91 -16.40
C SER A 1162 72.59 -6.43 -15.88
N VAL A 1163 71.52 -6.60 -16.66
CA VAL A 1163 70.13 -6.29 -16.26
C VAL A 1163 69.37 -7.58 -16.02
N GLU A 1164 68.94 -7.80 -14.78
CA GLU A 1164 68.19 -8.97 -14.32
C GLU A 1164 66.79 -8.56 -13.91
N ALA A 1165 65.77 -9.33 -14.31
CA ALA A 1165 64.38 -9.04 -13.98
C ALA A 1165 63.58 -10.34 -13.82
N ALA A 1166 62.56 -10.31 -12.95
CA ALA A 1166 61.63 -11.41 -12.73
C ALA A 1166 60.19 -10.91 -12.75
N THR A 1167 59.27 -11.65 -13.35
CA THR A 1167 57.83 -11.31 -13.40
C THR A 1167 57.14 -11.57 -12.06
N VAL A 1168 55.99 -10.93 -11.80
CA VAL A 1168 55.11 -11.36 -10.70
C VAL A 1168 54.36 -12.63 -11.10
N SER A 1169 53.70 -12.63 -12.26
CA SER A 1169 53.02 -13.84 -12.74
C SER A 1169 53.98 -14.78 -13.45
N LYS A 1170 53.92 -16.06 -13.06
CA LYS A 1170 54.65 -17.16 -13.71
C LYS A 1170 54.16 -17.47 -15.14
N LYS A 1171 53.08 -16.82 -15.57
CA LYS A 1171 52.48 -16.93 -16.91
C LYS A 1171 52.92 -15.79 -17.85
N ALA A 1172 53.53 -14.74 -17.32
CA ALA A 1172 54.08 -13.63 -18.10
C ALA A 1172 55.53 -13.93 -18.53
N SER A 1173 55.92 -13.44 -19.71
CA SER A 1173 57.29 -13.52 -20.23
C SER A 1173 58.01 -12.18 -20.10
N VAL A 1174 59.33 -12.21 -19.93
CA VAL A 1174 60.19 -11.02 -19.87
C VAL A 1174 61.25 -11.05 -20.97
N ALA A 1175 61.54 -9.88 -21.56
CA ALA A 1175 62.56 -9.65 -22.56
C ALA A 1175 63.31 -8.34 -22.25
N GLY A 1176 64.48 -8.12 -22.88
CA GLY A 1176 65.32 -6.95 -22.60
C GLY A 1176 66.22 -7.08 -21.37
N THR A 1177 66.36 -8.29 -20.81
CA THR A 1177 67.34 -8.66 -19.78
C THR A 1177 68.61 -9.24 -20.40
N GLY A 1178 69.75 -9.10 -19.73
CA GLY A 1178 71.05 -9.59 -20.20
C GLY A 1178 72.18 -8.59 -19.99
N VAL A 1179 73.32 -8.80 -20.64
CA VAL A 1179 74.48 -7.89 -20.57
C VAL A 1179 74.42 -6.85 -21.69
N PHE A 1180 74.56 -5.57 -21.32
CA PHE A 1180 74.53 -4.43 -22.23
C PHE A 1180 75.83 -3.63 -22.14
N THR A 1181 76.48 -3.36 -23.28
CA THR A 1181 77.64 -2.46 -23.37
C THR A 1181 77.20 -1.00 -23.22
N ILE A 1182 77.94 -0.21 -22.45
CA ILE A 1182 77.61 1.18 -22.11
C ILE A 1182 78.61 2.14 -22.76
N ALA A 1183 78.13 2.88 -23.75
CA ALA A 1183 78.85 3.97 -24.42
C ALA A 1183 78.90 5.23 -23.53
N SER A 1184 79.80 6.16 -23.82
CA SER A 1184 79.85 7.46 -23.13
C SER A 1184 78.57 8.28 -23.35
N GLY A 1185 78.06 8.92 -22.29
CA GLY A 1185 76.81 9.68 -22.34
C GLY A 1185 75.59 8.87 -21.91
N ILE A 1186 74.44 9.15 -22.52
CA ILE A 1186 73.15 8.54 -22.16
C ILE A 1186 72.91 7.27 -22.99
N ASN A 1187 72.66 6.17 -22.29
CA ASN A 1187 72.26 4.88 -22.86
C ASN A 1187 70.86 4.56 -22.33
N THR A 1188 70.05 3.78 -23.06
CA THR A 1188 68.71 3.38 -22.61
C THR A 1188 68.54 1.88 -22.81
N VAL A 1189 68.17 1.18 -21.73
CA VAL A 1189 67.76 -0.23 -21.75
C VAL A 1189 66.26 -0.30 -21.46
N THR A 1190 65.51 -1.10 -22.21
CA THR A 1190 64.08 -1.31 -21.97
C THR A 1190 63.81 -2.78 -21.72
N VAL A 1191 63.38 -3.10 -20.49
CA VAL A 1191 62.85 -4.42 -20.12
C VAL A 1191 61.36 -4.44 -20.47
N VAL A 1192 60.92 -5.45 -21.21
CA VAL A 1192 59.52 -5.62 -21.65
C VAL A 1192 58.93 -6.85 -20.98
N VAL A 1193 57.79 -6.70 -20.32
CA VAL A 1193 57.01 -7.82 -19.78
C VAL A 1193 55.73 -7.98 -20.60
N THR A 1194 55.43 -9.20 -21.01
CA THR A 1194 54.19 -9.54 -21.75
C THR A 1194 53.37 -10.50 -20.90
N ALA A 1195 52.12 -10.13 -20.60
CA ALA A 1195 51.17 -10.97 -19.88
C ALA A 1195 50.63 -12.13 -20.75
N GLU A 1196 49.90 -13.07 -20.13
CA GLU A 1196 49.34 -14.25 -20.80
C GLU A 1196 48.22 -13.89 -21.80
N ASP A 1197 47.63 -12.70 -21.66
CA ASP A 1197 46.66 -12.11 -22.60
C ASP A 1197 47.32 -11.28 -23.72
N GLY A 1198 48.65 -11.16 -23.70
CA GLY A 1198 49.43 -10.33 -24.62
C GLY A 1198 49.62 -8.87 -24.20
N ASN A 1199 49.05 -8.41 -23.08
CA ASN A 1199 49.24 -7.03 -22.63
C ASN A 1199 50.69 -6.76 -22.20
N THR A 1200 51.34 -5.81 -22.87
CA THR A 1200 52.76 -5.46 -22.63
C THR A 1200 52.92 -4.31 -21.63
N ARG A 1201 53.98 -4.37 -20.83
CA ARG A 1201 54.48 -3.31 -19.96
C ARG A 1201 55.96 -3.07 -20.24
N PHE A 1202 56.37 -1.81 -20.20
CA PHE A 1202 57.74 -1.37 -20.48
C PHE A 1202 58.35 -0.82 -19.19
N TYR A 1203 59.61 -1.19 -18.93
CA TYR A 1203 60.42 -0.66 -17.84
C TYR A 1203 61.71 -0.08 -18.44
N THR A 1204 61.85 1.24 -18.38
CA THR A 1204 62.94 1.98 -19.04
C THR A 1204 64.01 2.35 -18.03
N ILE A 1205 65.27 2.05 -18.34
CA ILE A 1205 66.45 2.36 -17.52
C ILE A 1205 67.36 3.28 -18.34
N ASN A 1206 67.47 4.54 -17.93
CA ASN A 1206 68.41 5.50 -18.50
C ASN A 1206 69.74 5.39 -17.75
N ILE A 1207 70.81 5.03 -18.46
CA ILE A 1207 72.14 4.82 -17.87
C ILE A 1207 73.07 5.92 -18.39
N VAL A 1208 73.41 6.85 -17.50
CA VAL A 1208 74.34 7.94 -17.76
C VAL A 1208 75.74 7.51 -17.35
N LYS A 1209 76.63 7.37 -18.32
CA LYS A 1209 78.06 7.13 -18.10
C LYS A 1209 78.80 8.46 -18.06
N GLN A 1210 79.47 8.72 -16.94
CA GLN A 1210 80.27 9.93 -16.69
C GLN A 1210 81.57 9.95 -17.50
#